data_AF-A0A8C1RV89-F1
#
_entry.id   AF-A0A8C1RV89-F1
#
_cell.length_a   1.000
_cell.length_b   1.000
_cell.length_c   1.000
_cell.angle_alpha   90.00
_cell.angle_beta   90.00
_cell.angle_gamma   90.00
#
_symmetry.space_group_name_H-M   'P 1'
#
loop_
_entity.id
_entity.type
_entity.pdbx_description
1 polymer ?
#
loop_
_entity_poly.entity_id
_entity_poly.type
_entity_poly.pdbx_seq_one_letter_code
_entity_poly.pdbx_strand_id
1 'polypeptide(L)'
;MKINKLKTLLTEKLLGLKSRLMYMDRKEARVCVTCHHALMNVQAWENMGSGCNQSPNPNNPAEYCSTIPPLQQAQASGALSSPPPTVMVPVGVLKQQGSEGSLPREQRRVWFADGILPNGDATDSSKGPAANPNPTQPVAASQNSNKSSGATPTASPVGSSLSLIPEDGLPPILISTGIKGDYAVEERPSEIVLMQQLEEGGPDPLVFVLNANLLAMVKLVNYVNRKCWYMTTKGMHAVGQAEIVVLLQCLPDEKTIPKDIFSHFVQLYREALTGNVLSHLGHSFFTQSFLGSKEHGGFLYISPTFQTLQELPLPNPPYLFGILVQKWETPWAKVFPIRLMLRLGAEYRFYPCPLFSVRFRKPLFGETGHTIMNLLADFRNYQYTLPVVKGLVVDMEVRKTCIKIPSNRYNELMKAMNKSNEHVLAMGACFNERADSHLVCVQNDDGNYQTQAISIHHQPRKVTGASFFVFSGALKASSGYLAKTSIVEDGVMVQITAEMMEALRQALREMKDFSIACGKADQEENQEHVHIQWVDDDHNFNKGVISPIDGKSMESVTSVKIFHGSEYKANGKVIRWTEVFFLRSEDQTNGLSDPADHSRLAENVARAFCVALCPHLKLLKEDGMAKLGLRVTLDSDQVGYLAGSNGQPLLPQYLSDLDSALIPVIHSGACQLSEGPVVMELIFYILEIIS
;
A
#
# COMPACT_ATOMS: atom_id res chain seq x y z
N MET A 1 -15.31 7.98 -38.32
CA MET A 1 -13.96 8.02 -38.96
C MET A 1 -12.80 7.58 -38.03
N LYS A 2 -13.05 6.96 -36.86
CA LYS A 2 -12.03 6.50 -35.89
C LYS A 2 -11.76 4.97 -35.89
N ILE A 3 -12.24 4.23 -36.89
CA ILE A 3 -12.04 2.76 -36.97
C ILE A 3 -10.88 2.37 -37.92
N ASN A 4 -10.45 3.28 -38.80
CA ASN A 4 -9.42 2.96 -39.80
C ASN A 4 -7.97 3.15 -39.32
N LYS A 5 -7.72 3.75 -38.13
CA LYS A 5 -6.35 3.89 -37.59
C LYS A 5 -5.87 2.68 -36.78
N LEU A 6 -6.76 1.75 -36.40
CA LEU A 6 -6.37 0.50 -35.73
C LEU A 6 -5.88 -0.58 -36.73
N LYS A 7 -6.17 -0.41 -38.03
CA LYS A 7 -5.82 -1.39 -39.07
C LYS A 7 -4.32 -1.41 -39.41
N THR A 8 -3.56 -0.38 -39.06
CA THR A 8 -2.16 -0.23 -39.51
C THR A 8 -1.11 -0.54 -38.45
N LEU A 9 -1.51 -0.92 -37.22
CA LEU A 9 -0.58 -1.21 -36.12
C LEU A 9 -0.36 -2.69 -35.85
N LEU A 10 -0.96 -3.58 -36.65
CA LEU A 10 -0.88 -5.04 -36.46
C LEU A 10 -0.05 -5.77 -37.53
N THR A 11 0.62 -5.08 -38.45
CA THR A 11 1.25 -5.72 -39.62
C THR A 11 2.76 -5.54 -39.80
N GLU A 12 3.48 -4.90 -38.89
CA GLU A 12 4.95 -4.84 -39.00
C GLU A 12 5.66 -5.06 -37.66
N LYS A 13 5.79 -6.34 -37.29
CA LYS A 13 7.05 -7.02 -36.92
C LYS A 13 6.74 -8.32 -36.18
N LEU A 14 7.47 -9.36 -36.57
CA LEU A 14 7.61 -10.70 -35.97
C LEU A 14 6.73 -11.82 -36.56
N LEU A 15 7.40 -12.93 -36.89
CA LEU A 15 6.94 -14.15 -37.57
C LEU A 15 5.49 -14.55 -37.22
N GLY A 16 4.60 -14.43 -38.20
CA GLY A 16 3.17 -14.70 -38.03
C GLY A 16 2.76 -16.15 -38.30
N LEU A 17 2.03 -16.75 -37.36
CA LEU A 17 1.34 -18.04 -37.50
C LEU A 17 -0.07 -17.82 -38.09
N LYS A 18 -0.63 -18.79 -38.82
CA LYS A 18 -1.97 -18.67 -39.40
C LYS A 18 -3.04 -19.13 -38.41
N SER A 19 -4.08 -18.32 -38.21
CA SER A 19 -5.28 -18.65 -37.42
C SER A 19 -6.55 -18.22 -38.14
N ARG A 20 -7.66 -18.93 -37.88
CA ARG A 20 -8.99 -18.54 -38.36
C ARG A 20 -9.62 -17.54 -37.39
N LEU A 21 -10.03 -16.38 -37.91
CA LEU A 21 -10.58 -15.29 -37.09
C LEU A 21 -12.09 -15.18 -37.26
N MET A 22 -12.83 -15.19 -36.14
CA MET A 22 -14.30 -15.19 -36.14
C MET A 22 -14.91 -13.95 -36.81
N TYR A 23 -14.32 -12.77 -36.61
CA TYR A 23 -14.79 -11.52 -37.24
C TYR A 23 -14.51 -11.44 -38.75
N MET A 24 -13.76 -12.40 -39.30
CA MET A 24 -13.52 -12.56 -40.74
C MET A 24 -14.24 -13.80 -41.29
N ASP A 25 -15.37 -14.18 -40.71
CA ASP A 25 -16.13 -15.38 -41.08
C ASP A 25 -15.26 -16.66 -41.05
N ARG A 26 -14.39 -16.78 -40.04
CA ARG A 26 -13.43 -17.88 -39.88
C ARG A 26 -12.42 -18.04 -41.03
N LYS A 27 -12.15 -16.99 -41.80
CA LYS A 27 -11.05 -17.00 -42.79
C LYS A 27 -9.68 -16.98 -42.12
N GLU A 28 -8.69 -17.60 -42.76
CA GLU A 28 -7.31 -17.63 -42.27
C GLU A 28 -6.60 -16.28 -42.45
N ALA A 29 -6.01 -15.79 -41.37
CA ALA A 29 -5.15 -14.61 -41.37
C ALA A 29 -3.87 -14.89 -40.55
N ARG A 30 -2.79 -14.15 -40.85
CA ARG A 30 -1.58 -14.21 -40.02
C ARG A 30 -1.78 -13.39 -38.77
N VAL A 31 -1.46 -13.98 -37.62
CA VAL A 31 -1.50 -13.36 -36.30
C VAL A 31 -0.15 -13.55 -35.62
N CYS A 32 0.19 -12.68 -34.66
CA CYS A 32 1.39 -12.88 -33.85
C CYS A 32 1.26 -14.15 -32.99
N VAL A 33 2.40 -14.69 -32.52
CA VAL A 33 2.45 -15.93 -31.73
C VAL A 33 1.55 -15.86 -30.48
N THR A 34 1.53 -14.72 -29.79
CA THR A 34 0.68 -14.50 -28.62
C THR A 34 -0.81 -14.60 -28.94
N CYS A 35 -1.25 -13.99 -30.05
CA CYS A 35 -2.63 -14.09 -30.51
C CYS A 35 -2.98 -15.50 -31.01
N HIS A 36 -2.03 -16.20 -31.64
CA HIS A 36 -2.22 -17.59 -32.06
C HIS A 36 -2.48 -18.50 -30.85
N HIS A 37 -1.67 -18.41 -29.79
CA HIS A 37 -1.85 -19.17 -28.55
C HIS A 37 -3.16 -18.84 -27.84
N ALA A 38 -3.53 -17.56 -27.76
CA ALA A 38 -4.80 -17.15 -27.18
C ALA A 38 -6.00 -17.75 -27.94
N LEU A 39 -5.96 -17.74 -29.27
CA LEU A 39 -7.02 -18.30 -30.12
C LEU A 39 -7.10 -19.84 -30.01
N MET A 40 -5.96 -20.53 -29.89
CA MET A 40 -5.93 -21.98 -29.67
C MET A 40 -6.47 -22.37 -28.29
N ASN A 41 -6.16 -21.60 -27.25
CA ASN A 41 -6.68 -21.85 -25.89
C ASN A 41 -8.19 -21.61 -25.81
N VAL A 42 -8.71 -20.59 -26.49
CA VAL A 42 -10.16 -20.35 -26.57
C VAL A 42 -10.86 -21.49 -27.32
N GLN A 43 -10.30 -21.99 -28.42
CA GLN A 43 -10.86 -23.16 -29.13
C GLN A 43 -10.78 -24.44 -28.28
N ALA A 44 -9.73 -24.62 -27.48
CA ALA A 44 -9.62 -25.73 -26.54
C ALA A 44 -10.68 -25.64 -25.41
N TRP A 45 -10.97 -24.43 -24.92
CA TRP A 45 -12.04 -24.19 -23.94
C TRP A 45 -13.45 -24.34 -24.53
N GLU A 46 -13.68 -23.89 -25.75
CA GLU A 46 -14.95 -24.10 -26.46
C GLU A 46 -15.21 -25.59 -26.71
N ASN A 47 -14.18 -26.37 -27.08
CA ASN A 47 -14.29 -27.82 -27.28
C ASN A 47 -14.44 -28.61 -25.96
N MET A 48 -13.98 -28.08 -24.82
CA MET A 48 -14.22 -28.67 -23.49
C MET A 48 -15.57 -28.27 -22.86
N GLY A 49 -16.30 -27.31 -23.45
CA GLY A 49 -17.52 -26.71 -22.89
C GLY A 49 -18.84 -27.42 -23.20
N SER A 50 -18.83 -28.51 -23.98
CA SER A 50 -20.04 -29.31 -24.22
C SER A 50 -20.23 -30.34 -23.10
N GLY A 51 -20.63 -29.87 -21.91
CA GLY A 51 -21.09 -30.75 -20.83
C GLY A 51 -20.83 -30.27 -19.40
N CYS A 52 -21.24 -29.06 -19.01
CA CYS A 52 -21.59 -28.74 -17.60
C CYS A 52 -22.30 -27.37 -17.49
N ASN A 53 -23.35 -27.28 -16.67
CA ASN A 53 -24.13 -26.07 -16.38
C ASN A 53 -23.24 -24.89 -15.91
N GLN A 54 -23.30 -23.75 -16.60
CA GLN A 54 -22.65 -22.50 -16.18
C GLN A 54 -23.61 -21.62 -15.36
N SER A 55 -23.10 -20.99 -14.31
CA SER A 55 -23.78 -19.98 -13.50
C SER A 55 -23.77 -18.60 -14.18
N PRO A 56 -24.85 -17.78 -14.03
CA PRO A 56 -24.96 -16.48 -14.69
C PRO A 56 -23.99 -15.42 -14.15
N ASN A 57 -23.74 -14.39 -14.97
CA ASN A 57 -22.71 -13.38 -14.75
C ASN A 57 -23.18 -12.30 -13.75
N PRO A 58 -22.45 -12.05 -12.65
CA PRO A 58 -22.84 -11.08 -11.61
C PRO A 58 -22.89 -9.62 -12.07
N ASN A 59 -22.34 -9.28 -13.24
CA ASN A 59 -22.36 -7.92 -13.77
C ASN A 59 -23.53 -7.62 -14.73
N ASN A 60 -24.46 -8.57 -14.94
CA ASN A 60 -25.61 -8.39 -15.81
C ASN A 60 -26.94 -8.60 -15.05
N PRO A 61 -27.60 -7.54 -14.55
CA PRO A 61 -28.84 -7.67 -13.76
C PRO A 61 -30.01 -8.35 -14.49
N ALA A 62 -29.98 -8.36 -15.83
CA ALA A 62 -31.01 -9.01 -16.64
C ALA A 62 -30.97 -10.55 -16.56
N GLU A 63 -29.86 -11.14 -16.13
CA GLU A 63 -29.70 -12.60 -15.97
C GLU A 63 -30.23 -13.14 -14.63
N TYR A 64 -30.60 -12.25 -13.69
CA TYR A 64 -31.13 -12.61 -12.36
C TYR A 64 -32.66 -12.48 -12.24
N CYS A 65 -33.29 -11.74 -13.16
CA CYS A 65 -34.71 -11.46 -13.10
C CYS A 65 -35.50 -12.51 -13.88
N SER A 66 -36.12 -13.45 -13.16
CA SER A 66 -37.14 -14.34 -13.73
C SER A 66 -38.35 -13.52 -14.22
N THR A 67 -38.75 -13.70 -15.47
CA THR A 67 -39.98 -13.11 -16.05
C THR A 67 -41.23 -13.96 -15.78
N ILE A 68 -41.10 -15.01 -14.95
CA ILE A 68 -42.17 -15.95 -14.66
C ILE A 68 -43.02 -15.43 -13.50
N PRO A 69 -44.37 -15.35 -13.66
CA PRO A 69 -45.26 -14.94 -12.57
C PRO A 69 -45.13 -15.82 -11.31
N PRO A 70 -45.20 -15.25 -10.09
CA PRO A 70 -44.98 -15.97 -8.84
C PRO A 70 -45.84 -17.23 -8.65
N LEU A 71 -47.05 -17.26 -9.22
CA LEU A 71 -47.95 -18.40 -9.17
C LEU A 71 -47.46 -19.62 -9.97
N GLN A 72 -46.72 -19.41 -11.07
CA GLN A 72 -46.12 -20.50 -11.86
C GLN A 72 -44.82 -21.02 -11.23
N GLN A 73 -44.10 -20.18 -10.49
CA GLN A 73 -42.89 -20.57 -9.77
C GLN A 73 -43.19 -21.48 -8.56
N ALA A 74 -44.36 -21.32 -7.94
CA ALA A 74 -44.81 -22.14 -6.81
C ALA A 74 -45.33 -23.54 -7.22
N GLN A 75 -45.72 -23.75 -8.49
CA GLN A 75 -46.21 -25.05 -8.98
C GLN A 75 -45.10 -25.96 -9.51
N ALA A 76 -43.93 -25.41 -9.88
CA ALA A 76 -42.80 -26.18 -10.42
C ALA A 76 -41.90 -26.84 -9.35
N SER A 77 -42.10 -26.52 -8.07
CA SER A 77 -41.22 -26.93 -6.96
C SER A 77 -41.76 -28.06 -6.07
N GLY A 78 -42.87 -28.71 -6.45
CA GLY A 78 -43.27 -30.03 -5.91
C GLY A 78 -43.56 -30.14 -4.41
N ALA A 79 -43.67 -29.03 -3.68
CA ALA A 79 -43.90 -29.02 -2.23
C ALA A 79 -45.38 -28.77 -1.89
N LEU A 80 -46.19 -29.84 -1.91
CA LEU A 80 -47.54 -29.84 -1.32
C LEU A 80 -47.43 -29.98 0.20
N SER A 81 -47.19 -28.88 0.94
CA SER A 81 -47.70 -28.63 2.32
C SER A 81 -46.87 -27.57 3.08
N SER A 82 -47.11 -26.28 2.85
CA SER A 82 -46.87 -25.19 3.82
C SER A 82 -47.44 -23.86 3.31
N PRO A 83 -48.03 -22.99 4.17
CA PRO A 83 -48.61 -21.73 3.71
C PRO A 83 -47.52 -20.69 3.32
N PRO A 84 -47.82 -19.74 2.41
CA PRO A 84 -46.83 -18.80 1.90
C PRO A 84 -46.41 -17.77 2.96
N PRO A 85 -45.17 -17.27 2.96
CA PRO A 85 -44.73 -16.22 3.87
C PRO A 85 -45.35 -14.86 3.50
N THR A 86 -46.08 -14.27 4.43
CA THR A 86 -46.64 -12.91 4.34
C THR A 86 -45.52 -11.88 4.55
N VAL A 87 -45.19 -11.09 3.52
CA VAL A 87 -44.41 -9.85 3.69
C VAL A 87 -45.38 -8.67 3.59
N MET A 88 -45.67 -8.05 4.74
CA MET A 88 -46.39 -6.78 4.81
C MET A 88 -45.45 -5.64 4.49
N VAL A 89 -45.77 -4.84 3.48
CA VAL A 89 -45.15 -3.53 3.23
C VAL A 89 -46.06 -2.46 3.84
N PRO A 90 -45.57 -1.56 4.70
CA PRO A 90 -46.39 -0.45 5.19
C PRO A 90 -46.67 0.54 4.05
N VAL A 91 -47.96 0.80 3.82
CA VAL A 91 -48.47 1.88 2.97
C VAL A 91 -49.21 2.88 3.87
N GLY A 92 -48.75 4.13 3.91
CA GLY A 92 -49.47 5.32 4.39
C GLY A 92 -49.02 6.49 3.50
N VAL A 93 -49.74 7.07 2.53
CA VAL A 93 -51.14 7.55 2.33
C VAL A 93 -51.24 9.09 2.50
N LEU A 94 -51.66 9.75 1.39
CA LEU A 94 -52.24 11.12 1.21
C LEU A 94 -51.28 12.34 1.25
N LYS A 95 -51.37 13.39 0.42
CA LYS A 95 -52.30 13.86 -0.64
C LYS A 95 -51.65 15.10 -1.31
N GLN A 96 -51.78 15.32 -2.61
CA GLN A 96 -51.79 16.69 -3.17
C GLN A 96 -52.91 16.83 -4.21
N GLN A 97 -53.79 17.80 -3.96
CA GLN A 97 -54.87 18.27 -4.82
C GLN A 97 -54.42 19.62 -5.42
N GLY A 98 -54.71 19.85 -6.69
CA GLY A 98 -54.01 20.83 -7.52
C GLY A 98 -54.48 22.30 -7.49
N SER A 99 -53.67 23.09 -8.22
CA SER A 99 -53.95 24.34 -8.97
C SER A 99 -54.23 25.64 -8.21
N GLU A 100 -53.30 26.62 -8.28
CA GLU A 100 -53.37 27.81 -9.15
C GLU A 100 -52.14 28.76 -8.97
N GLY A 101 -51.60 29.25 -10.09
CA GLY A 101 -51.13 30.63 -10.28
C GLY A 101 -49.79 31.15 -9.71
N SER A 102 -48.90 31.53 -10.63
CA SER A 102 -47.92 32.67 -10.62
C SER A 102 -46.40 32.37 -10.54
N LEU A 103 -45.68 32.82 -11.58
CA LEU A 103 -44.23 32.85 -11.83
C LEU A 103 -43.53 34.02 -11.07
N PRO A 104 -42.18 34.22 -11.09
CA PRO A 104 -41.03 33.31 -11.33
C PRO A 104 -39.84 33.49 -10.34
N ARG A 105 -39.00 32.46 -10.11
CA ARG A 105 -37.50 32.52 -10.23
C ARG A 105 -36.77 31.28 -9.70
N GLU A 106 -35.78 30.88 -10.51
CA GLU A 106 -34.51 30.19 -10.23
C GLU A 106 -34.50 28.76 -9.67
N GLN A 107 -34.23 27.81 -10.57
CA GLN A 107 -33.58 26.53 -10.21
C GLN A 107 -32.31 26.31 -11.03
N ARG A 108 -31.27 25.92 -10.29
CA ARG A 108 -29.87 25.74 -10.65
C ARG A 108 -29.68 24.75 -11.81
N ARG A 109 -28.83 25.11 -12.78
CA ARG A 109 -28.37 24.24 -13.87
C ARG A 109 -26.96 23.71 -13.57
N VAL A 110 -26.75 22.43 -13.92
CA VAL A 110 -25.49 21.69 -13.85
C VAL A 110 -24.75 21.83 -15.19
N TRP A 111 -23.44 21.99 -15.15
CA TRP A 111 -22.58 22.16 -16.33
C TRP A 111 -21.66 20.94 -16.53
N PHE A 112 -21.47 20.53 -17.79
CA PHE A 112 -20.44 19.56 -18.20
C PHE A 112 -19.39 20.23 -19.11
N ALA A 113 -18.15 19.74 -19.05
CA ALA A 113 -16.94 20.42 -19.50
C ALA A 113 -16.68 20.46 -21.02
N ASP A 114 -17.65 20.14 -21.86
CA ASP A 114 -17.56 20.22 -23.33
C ASP A 114 -18.65 21.09 -23.98
N GLY A 115 -19.46 21.79 -23.18
CA GLY A 115 -20.25 22.94 -23.65
C GLY A 115 -21.49 22.63 -24.51
N ILE A 116 -22.07 21.41 -24.44
CA ILE A 116 -23.30 21.08 -25.16
C ILE A 116 -24.44 20.76 -24.18
N LEU A 117 -25.56 21.48 -24.31
CA LEU A 117 -26.82 21.20 -23.60
C LEU A 117 -27.72 20.32 -24.48
N PRO A 118 -28.45 19.33 -23.92
CA PRO A 118 -29.43 18.56 -24.67
C PRO A 118 -30.79 19.30 -24.72
N ASN A 119 -31.45 19.17 -25.87
CA ASN A 119 -32.78 19.66 -26.25
C ASN A 119 -32.85 21.07 -26.86
N GLY A 120 -33.10 21.11 -28.17
CA GLY A 120 -33.50 22.30 -28.91
C GLY A 120 -33.42 22.10 -30.42
N ASP A 121 -34.46 21.49 -30.99
CA ASP A 121 -34.67 21.22 -32.42
C ASP A 121 -34.67 22.46 -33.33
N ALA A 122 -34.24 22.21 -34.58
CA ALA A 122 -34.67 22.75 -35.88
C ALA A 122 -35.17 24.21 -36.02
N THR A 123 -34.57 24.94 -36.97
CA THR A 123 -35.28 25.46 -38.17
C THR A 123 -34.33 26.04 -39.23
N ASP A 124 -34.72 25.80 -40.48
CA ASP A 124 -34.16 26.23 -41.77
C ASP A 124 -33.88 27.74 -41.90
N SER A 125 -32.87 28.11 -42.70
CA SER A 125 -33.07 28.80 -44.01
C SER A 125 -31.77 29.35 -44.64
N SER A 126 -31.38 28.69 -45.74
CA SER A 126 -31.07 29.26 -47.06
C SER A 126 -30.03 30.40 -47.28
N LYS A 127 -28.99 30.05 -48.07
CA LYS A 127 -28.44 30.70 -49.31
C LYS A 127 -26.91 30.92 -49.30
N GLY A 128 -26.22 30.21 -50.21
CA GLY A 128 -24.80 30.41 -50.60
C GLY A 128 -24.63 31.51 -51.68
N PRO A 129 -23.70 31.40 -52.67
CA PRO A 129 -22.68 30.36 -52.89
C PRO A 129 -21.31 30.83 -53.49
N ALA A 130 -20.41 29.83 -53.70
CA ALA A 130 -19.38 29.68 -54.76
C ALA A 130 -18.10 30.57 -54.70
N ALA A 131 -16.89 30.18 -55.13
CA ALA A 131 -16.38 29.08 -55.97
C ALA A 131 -14.87 28.80 -55.70
N ASN A 132 -14.40 27.60 -56.04
CA ASN A 132 -12.99 27.23 -56.32
C ASN A 132 -12.51 27.88 -57.66
N PRO A 133 -11.20 27.98 -58.03
CA PRO A 133 -10.19 26.89 -57.97
C PRO A 133 -8.68 27.26 -57.74
N ASN A 134 -7.89 26.21 -57.47
CA ASN A 134 -6.41 26.03 -57.54
C ASN A 134 -5.74 26.50 -58.87
N PRO A 135 -4.41 26.34 -59.15
CA PRO A 135 -3.19 26.03 -58.34
C PRO A 135 -1.91 26.86 -58.74
N THR A 136 -0.78 26.74 -58.02
CA THR A 136 0.59 26.68 -58.63
C THR A 136 1.71 26.30 -57.62
N GLN A 137 2.57 25.34 -58.01
CA GLN A 137 3.94 25.09 -57.49
C GLN A 137 4.96 25.97 -58.25
N PRO A 138 6.22 26.18 -57.79
CA PRO A 138 7.37 25.26 -58.07
C PRO A 138 8.35 25.07 -56.87
N VAL A 139 8.93 23.90 -56.60
CA VAL A 139 10.17 23.25 -57.11
C VAL A 139 11.52 23.90 -56.68
N ALA A 140 12.20 23.18 -55.78
CA ALA A 140 13.64 22.87 -55.57
C ALA A 140 14.79 23.84 -55.95
N ALA A 141 15.74 24.02 -55.00
CA ALA A 141 17.18 24.01 -55.27
C ALA A 141 18.01 23.70 -54.00
N SER A 142 18.99 22.82 -54.17
CA SER A 142 20.04 22.36 -53.25
C SER A 142 21.21 23.34 -53.10
N GLN A 143 21.89 23.38 -51.94
CA GLN A 143 23.35 23.59 -51.86
C GLN A 143 23.94 23.24 -50.47
N ASN A 144 25.04 22.49 -50.51
CA ASN A 144 25.87 22.02 -49.39
C ASN A 144 26.68 23.15 -48.72
N SER A 145 26.97 23.02 -47.42
CA SER A 145 28.31 23.35 -46.90
C SER A 145 28.61 22.62 -45.58
N ASN A 146 29.76 21.93 -45.57
CA ASN A 146 30.39 21.28 -44.41
C ASN A 146 30.86 22.30 -43.38
N LYS A 147 30.72 21.99 -42.09
CA LYS A 147 31.70 22.32 -41.05
C LYS A 147 31.62 21.35 -39.88
N SER A 148 32.74 20.67 -39.65
CA SER A 148 33.06 19.77 -38.55
C SER A 148 33.44 20.54 -37.29
N SER A 149 32.90 20.17 -36.12
CA SER A 149 33.55 20.42 -34.83
C SER A 149 32.89 19.62 -33.69
N GLY A 150 33.66 18.67 -33.14
CA GLY A 150 33.70 18.30 -31.72
C GLY A 150 32.42 17.76 -31.08
N ALA A 151 32.16 16.45 -31.23
CA ALA A 151 31.29 15.74 -30.29
C ALA A 151 32.11 15.37 -29.04
N THR A 152 31.92 16.12 -27.96
CA THR A 152 32.19 15.64 -26.60
C THR A 152 31.14 14.59 -26.24
N PRO A 153 31.50 13.40 -25.71
CA PRO A 153 30.51 12.45 -25.22
C PRO A 153 30.16 12.83 -23.78
N THR A 154 29.16 13.69 -23.58
CA THR A 154 28.43 13.73 -22.30
C THR A 154 27.37 12.63 -22.33
N ALA A 155 27.82 11.38 -22.16
CA ALA A 155 26.94 10.25 -21.95
C ALA A 155 26.59 10.16 -20.45
N SER A 156 25.32 10.36 -20.11
CA SER A 156 24.78 9.77 -18.88
C SER A 156 24.93 8.24 -19.02
N PRO A 157 25.73 7.54 -18.20
CA PRO A 157 26.15 6.17 -18.50
C PRO A 157 25.12 5.11 -18.08
N VAL A 158 23.92 5.51 -17.65
CA VAL A 158 22.91 4.59 -17.13
C VAL A 158 21.72 4.63 -18.08
N GLY A 159 21.50 3.54 -18.82
CA GLY A 159 20.38 3.41 -19.75
C GLY A 159 19.04 3.69 -19.07
N SER A 160 18.09 4.27 -19.80
CA SER A 160 16.76 4.64 -19.30
C SER A 160 15.85 3.44 -18.99
N SER A 161 16.38 2.22 -18.87
CA SER A 161 15.62 1.01 -18.62
C SER A 161 15.11 0.93 -17.18
N LEU A 162 13.92 0.36 -17.01
CA LEU A 162 13.32 0.04 -15.71
C LEU A 162 14.08 -1.07 -14.94
N SER A 163 14.94 -1.83 -15.64
CA SER A 163 15.85 -2.83 -15.07
C SER A 163 17.16 -2.86 -15.84
N LEU A 164 18.27 -2.79 -15.13
CA LEU A 164 19.64 -2.96 -15.65
C LEU A 164 20.25 -4.31 -15.26
N ILE A 165 19.46 -5.19 -14.65
CA ILE A 165 19.88 -6.56 -14.33
C ILE A 165 19.97 -7.34 -15.65
N PRO A 166 21.15 -7.86 -16.04
CA PRO A 166 21.30 -8.66 -17.25
C PRO A 166 20.69 -10.05 -17.07
N GLU A 167 20.37 -10.74 -18.17
CA GLU A 167 19.94 -12.14 -18.13
C GLU A 167 21.04 -13.04 -17.54
N ASP A 168 22.29 -12.79 -17.95
CA ASP A 168 23.49 -13.47 -17.44
C ASP A 168 24.45 -12.44 -16.82
N GLY A 169 24.88 -12.69 -15.58
CA GLY A 169 25.86 -11.87 -14.88
C GLY A 169 25.31 -11.11 -13.67
N LEU A 170 25.97 -10.01 -13.30
CA LEU A 170 25.57 -9.11 -12.22
C LEU A 170 25.16 -7.75 -12.79
N PRO A 171 24.28 -7.00 -12.11
CA PRO A 171 23.97 -5.62 -12.52
C PRO A 171 25.23 -4.72 -12.44
N PRO A 172 25.21 -3.55 -13.11
CA PRO A 172 26.29 -2.58 -13.02
C PRO A 172 26.60 -2.18 -11.57
N ILE A 173 27.86 -1.85 -11.28
CA ILE A 173 28.31 -1.41 -9.95
C ILE A 173 28.89 0.01 -10.00
N LEU A 174 28.67 0.79 -8.94
CA LEU A 174 29.32 2.09 -8.73
C LEU A 174 30.65 1.90 -7.99
N ILE A 175 31.72 2.42 -8.57
CA ILE A 175 33.07 2.42 -8.01
C ILE A 175 33.43 3.86 -7.65
N SER A 176 33.81 4.10 -6.39
CA SER A 176 34.32 5.41 -5.99
C SER A 176 35.68 5.66 -6.67
N THR A 177 35.83 6.81 -7.32
CA THR A 177 37.11 7.18 -7.97
C THR A 177 38.14 7.75 -6.97
N GLY A 178 37.82 7.77 -5.67
CA GLY A 178 38.65 8.38 -4.62
C GLY A 178 38.46 9.90 -4.47
N ILE A 179 37.70 10.53 -5.36
CA ILE A 179 37.26 11.92 -5.25
C ILE A 179 35.83 11.93 -4.71
N LYS A 180 35.58 12.68 -3.63
CA LYS A 180 34.27 12.72 -2.97
C LYS A 180 33.19 13.20 -3.94
N GLY A 181 32.24 12.33 -4.26
CA GLY A 181 31.12 12.63 -5.15
C GLY A 181 31.33 12.21 -6.61
N ASP A 182 32.51 11.68 -6.96
CA ASP A 182 32.78 11.16 -8.29
C ASP A 182 32.76 9.62 -8.28
N TYR A 183 31.98 9.04 -9.19
CA TYR A 183 31.72 7.61 -9.27
C TYR A 183 31.83 7.14 -10.72
N ALA A 184 32.58 6.07 -10.93
CA ALA A 184 32.61 5.34 -12.18
C ALA A 184 31.55 4.22 -12.16
N VAL A 185 30.94 3.94 -13.31
CA VAL A 185 30.03 2.80 -13.49
C VAL A 185 30.78 1.69 -14.21
N GLU A 186 30.89 0.52 -13.60
CA GLU A 186 31.34 -0.70 -14.27
C GLU A 186 30.10 -1.52 -14.67
N GLU A 187 29.81 -1.62 -15.97
CA GLU A 187 28.58 -2.23 -16.50
C GLU A 187 28.49 -3.74 -16.30
N ARG A 188 29.62 -4.45 -16.32
CA ARG A 188 29.68 -5.92 -16.24
C ARG A 188 30.75 -6.37 -15.26
N PRO A 189 30.50 -6.25 -13.95
CA PRO A 189 31.50 -6.58 -12.95
C PRO A 189 31.75 -8.09 -12.87
N SER A 190 33.02 -8.44 -12.59
CA SER A 190 33.41 -9.83 -12.34
C SER A 190 32.95 -10.30 -10.96
N GLU A 191 32.04 -11.27 -10.92
CA GLU A 191 31.52 -11.84 -9.67
C GLU A 191 32.64 -12.40 -8.77
N ILE A 192 33.70 -12.98 -9.36
CA ILE A 192 34.84 -13.51 -8.60
C ILE A 192 35.57 -12.39 -7.84
N VAL A 193 35.80 -11.25 -8.50
CA VAL A 193 36.49 -10.09 -7.89
C VAL A 193 35.63 -9.48 -6.79
N LEU A 194 34.33 -9.34 -7.04
CA LEU A 194 33.40 -8.80 -6.04
C LEU A 194 33.26 -9.70 -4.82
N MET A 195 33.23 -11.03 -5.01
CA MET A 195 33.24 -11.98 -3.91
C MET A 195 34.49 -11.85 -3.04
N GLN A 196 35.67 -11.70 -3.66
CA GLN A 196 36.90 -11.45 -2.93
C GLN A 196 36.83 -10.16 -2.09
N GLN A 197 36.35 -9.06 -2.68
CA GLN A 197 36.18 -7.78 -1.96
C GLN A 197 35.20 -7.89 -0.78
N LEU A 198 34.12 -8.65 -0.94
CA LEU A 198 33.15 -8.90 0.14
C LEU A 198 33.76 -9.73 1.27
N GLU A 199 34.62 -10.71 0.94
CA GLU A 199 35.31 -11.55 1.92
C GLU A 199 36.45 -10.84 2.64
N GLU A 200 37.13 -9.90 1.97
CA GLU A 200 38.14 -9.02 2.58
C GLU A 200 37.55 -8.09 3.66
N GLY A 201 36.23 -7.86 3.65
CA GLY A 201 35.52 -7.26 4.77
C GLY A 201 35.64 -5.74 4.89
N GLY A 202 35.72 -5.03 3.75
CA GLY A 202 35.79 -3.57 3.71
C GLY A 202 34.67 -2.84 4.48
N PRO A 203 34.89 -1.58 4.88
CA PRO A 203 33.90 -0.81 5.64
C PRO A 203 32.66 -0.48 4.81
N ASP A 204 32.84 -0.18 3.52
CA ASP A 204 31.76 0.24 2.63
C ASP A 204 31.09 -0.95 1.92
N PRO A 205 29.76 -0.92 1.74
CA PRO A 205 29.06 -1.94 0.97
C PRO A 205 29.32 -1.76 -0.54
N LEU A 206 29.24 -2.85 -1.30
CA LEU A 206 29.18 -2.81 -2.77
C LEU A 206 27.86 -2.17 -3.22
N VAL A 207 27.89 -1.25 -4.19
CA VAL A 207 26.70 -0.48 -4.61
C VAL A 207 26.32 -0.82 -6.05
N PHE A 208 25.29 -1.65 -6.21
CA PHE A 208 24.75 -2.05 -7.52
C PHE A 208 23.68 -1.07 -8.01
N VAL A 209 23.65 -0.83 -9.31
CA VAL A 209 22.67 0.02 -10.00
C VAL A 209 21.59 -0.88 -10.62
N LEU A 210 20.40 -0.92 -10.02
CA LEU A 210 19.30 -1.73 -10.52
C LEU A 210 18.49 -1.02 -11.61
N ASN A 211 18.36 0.30 -11.47
CA ASN A 211 17.95 1.24 -12.52
C ASN A 211 18.48 2.64 -12.17
N ALA A 212 18.19 3.65 -13.00
CA ALA A 212 18.69 5.02 -12.79
C ALA A 212 18.25 5.69 -11.47
N ASN A 213 17.21 5.17 -10.81
CA ASN A 213 16.62 5.71 -9.58
C ASN A 213 16.63 4.72 -8.40
N LEU A 214 17.17 3.52 -8.57
CA LEU A 214 17.17 2.46 -7.56
C LEU A 214 18.54 1.78 -7.50
N LEU A 215 19.15 1.86 -6.32
CA LEU A 215 20.42 1.22 -6.00
C LEU A 215 20.18 0.08 -5.00
N ALA A 216 21.07 -0.91 -5.02
CA ALA A 216 21.15 -1.97 -4.02
C ALA A 216 22.55 -2.03 -3.41
N MET A 217 22.63 -1.93 -2.09
CA MET A 217 23.88 -2.03 -1.35
C MET A 217 24.02 -3.45 -0.79
N VAL A 218 25.18 -4.08 -0.99
CA VAL A 218 25.45 -5.47 -0.61
C VAL A 218 26.71 -5.55 0.27
N LYS A 219 26.62 -6.28 1.38
CA LYS A 219 27.74 -6.53 2.29
C LYS A 219 27.61 -7.91 2.95
N LEU A 220 28.72 -8.54 3.30
CA LEU A 220 28.73 -9.68 4.22
C LEU A 220 28.84 -9.16 5.66
N VAL A 221 27.89 -9.54 6.51
CA VAL A 221 27.85 -9.13 7.93
C VAL A 221 27.76 -10.34 8.84
N ASN A 222 28.24 -10.20 10.08
CA ASN A 222 27.97 -11.17 11.13
C ASN A 222 26.84 -10.63 12.01
N TYR A 223 25.63 -11.14 11.80
CA TYR A 223 24.44 -10.71 12.54
C TYR A 223 24.00 -11.80 13.51
N VAL A 224 24.04 -11.54 14.82
CA VAL A 224 23.68 -12.49 15.89
C VAL A 224 24.29 -13.88 15.69
N ASN A 225 25.61 -13.91 15.52
CA ASN A 225 26.44 -15.10 15.29
C ASN A 225 26.11 -15.87 14.00
N ARG A 226 25.63 -15.17 12.97
CA ARG A 226 25.35 -15.72 11.64
C ARG A 226 26.02 -14.87 10.57
N LYS A 227 26.78 -15.52 9.68
CA LYS A 227 27.25 -14.90 8.44
C LYS A 227 26.04 -14.69 7.52
N CYS A 228 25.73 -13.45 7.19
CA CYS A 228 24.58 -13.06 6.41
C CYS A 228 24.98 -12.17 5.23
N TRP A 229 24.31 -12.37 4.11
CA TRP A 229 24.18 -11.37 3.07
C TRP A 229 23.29 -10.24 3.59
N TYR A 230 23.88 -9.07 3.78
CA TYR A 230 23.16 -7.82 3.99
C TYR A 230 22.91 -7.17 2.64
N MET A 231 21.64 -7.03 2.27
CA MET A 231 21.22 -6.36 1.04
C MET A 231 20.19 -5.29 1.38
N THR A 232 20.40 -4.06 0.95
CA THR A 232 19.45 -2.96 1.21
C THR A 232 19.24 -2.08 -0.02
N THR A 233 18.12 -1.38 -0.08
CA THR A 233 17.79 -0.47 -1.19
C THR A 233 18.13 0.98 -0.87
N LYS A 234 18.34 1.77 -1.92
CA LYS A 234 18.30 3.24 -1.89
C LYS A 234 17.58 3.74 -3.13
N GLY A 235 16.44 4.40 -2.94
CA GLY A 235 15.58 4.93 -4.00
C GLY A 235 14.09 4.66 -3.81
N MET A 236 13.72 3.78 -2.88
CA MET A 236 12.31 3.44 -2.61
C MET A 236 11.52 4.64 -2.07
N HIS A 237 12.16 5.50 -1.28
CA HIS A 237 11.50 6.70 -0.75
C HIS A 237 10.92 7.60 -1.84
N ALA A 238 11.57 7.67 -3.00
CA ALA A 238 11.13 8.49 -4.13
C ALA A 238 9.87 7.96 -4.85
N VAL A 239 9.42 6.76 -4.48
CA VAL A 239 8.15 6.15 -4.93
C VAL A 239 7.21 5.91 -3.74
N GLY A 240 7.41 6.60 -2.62
CA GLY A 240 6.55 6.52 -1.42
C GLY A 240 6.70 5.22 -0.62
N GLN A 241 7.68 4.37 -0.96
CA GLN A 241 7.94 3.08 -0.35
C GLN A 241 9.06 3.19 0.68
N ALA A 242 8.98 2.46 1.79
CA ALA A 242 10.10 2.38 2.74
C ALA A 242 11.29 1.65 2.10
N GLU A 243 12.53 1.97 2.47
CA GLU A 243 13.68 1.19 1.99
C GLU A 243 13.60 -0.25 2.53
N ILE A 244 14.07 -1.21 1.74
CA ILE A 244 13.95 -2.64 2.07
C ILE A 244 15.32 -3.16 2.45
N VAL A 245 15.40 -3.83 3.61
CA VAL A 245 16.58 -4.52 4.11
C VAL A 245 16.32 -6.02 4.10
N VAL A 246 17.22 -6.81 3.55
CA VAL A 246 17.20 -8.27 3.59
C VAL A 246 18.51 -8.76 4.19
N LEU A 247 18.41 -9.43 5.34
CA LEU A 247 19.49 -10.18 5.95
C LEU A 247 19.31 -11.66 5.60
N LEU A 248 19.99 -12.16 4.58
CA LEU A 248 19.86 -13.55 4.15
C LEU A 248 21.04 -14.38 4.68
N GLN A 249 20.76 -15.38 5.53
CA GLN A 249 21.80 -16.27 6.05
C GLN A 249 22.55 -16.95 4.89
N CYS A 250 23.89 -16.89 4.92
CA CYS A 250 24.74 -17.52 3.92
C CYS A 250 24.58 -19.05 3.97
N LEU A 251 24.56 -19.69 2.81
CA LEU A 251 24.71 -21.14 2.72
C LEU A 251 26.18 -21.53 2.99
N PRO A 252 26.44 -22.79 3.40
CA PRO A 252 27.81 -23.30 3.45
C PRO A 252 28.48 -23.17 2.09
N ASP A 253 29.72 -22.66 2.07
CA ASP A 253 30.54 -22.47 0.86
C ASP A 253 29.85 -21.71 -0.29
N GLU A 254 28.99 -20.75 0.05
CA GLU A 254 28.29 -19.93 -0.94
C GLU A 254 29.24 -18.95 -1.65
N LYS A 255 29.43 -19.15 -2.95
CA LYS A 255 30.39 -18.40 -3.79
C LYS A 255 29.74 -17.42 -4.77
N THR A 256 28.43 -17.26 -4.70
CA THR A 256 27.67 -16.45 -5.65
C THR A 256 26.75 -15.50 -4.90
N ILE A 257 26.58 -14.30 -5.43
CA ILE A 257 25.68 -13.30 -4.86
C ILE A 257 24.24 -13.75 -5.14
N PRO A 258 23.30 -13.65 -4.18
CA PRO A 258 21.90 -14.04 -4.36
C PRO A 258 21.13 -13.06 -5.27
N LYS A 259 21.32 -13.20 -6.59
CA LYS A 259 20.81 -12.30 -7.65
C LYS A 259 19.29 -12.12 -7.66
N ASP A 260 18.54 -13.13 -7.23
CA ASP A 260 17.07 -13.07 -7.19
C ASP A 260 16.55 -11.91 -6.33
N ILE A 261 17.30 -11.48 -5.30
CA ILE A 261 16.93 -10.34 -4.46
C ILE A 261 16.95 -9.02 -5.25
N PHE A 262 17.87 -8.86 -6.21
CA PHE A 262 17.89 -7.67 -7.07
C PHE A 262 16.63 -7.58 -7.94
N SER A 263 16.24 -8.69 -8.57
CA SER A 263 15.02 -8.77 -9.37
C SER A 263 13.79 -8.47 -8.53
N HIS A 264 13.78 -8.95 -7.28
CA HIS A 264 12.72 -8.64 -6.33
C HIS A 264 12.65 -7.16 -5.96
N PHE A 265 13.77 -6.50 -5.70
CA PHE A 265 13.80 -5.06 -5.45
C PHE A 265 13.27 -4.23 -6.63
N VAL A 266 13.61 -4.62 -7.87
CA VAL A 266 13.04 -3.99 -9.07
C VAL A 266 11.53 -4.20 -9.13
N GLN A 267 11.04 -5.40 -8.81
CA GLN A 267 9.60 -5.69 -8.78
C GLN A 267 8.86 -4.84 -7.74
N LEU A 268 9.39 -4.73 -6.51
CA LEU A 268 8.81 -3.88 -5.47
C LEU A 268 8.78 -2.40 -5.87
N TYR A 269 9.81 -1.93 -6.56
CA TYR A 269 9.85 -0.56 -7.08
C TYR A 269 8.76 -0.30 -8.14
N ARG A 270 8.52 -1.28 -9.02
CA ARG A 270 7.43 -1.22 -10.01
C ARG A 270 6.05 -1.20 -9.36
N GLU A 271 5.85 -2.03 -8.34
CA GLU A 271 4.60 -2.07 -7.58
C GLU A 271 4.36 -0.72 -6.90
N ALA A 272 5.39 -0.14 -6.26
CA ALA A 272 5.31 1.16 -5.61
C ALA A 272 4.97 2.29 -6.59
N LEU A 273 5.51 2.27 -7.82
CA LEU A 273 5.15 3.23 -8.88
C LEU A 273 3.65 3.18 -9.24
N THR A 274 2.99 2.04 -9.06
CA THR A 274 1.54 1.88 -9.27
C THR A 274 0.70 2.16 -8.02
N GLY A 275 1.32 2.64 -6.94
CA GLY A 275 0.68 2.90 -5.65
C GLY A 275 0.55 1.67 -4.74
N ASN A 276 1.09 0.52 -5.15
CA ASN A 276 1.10 -0.69 -4.33
C ASN A 276 2.37 -0.70 -3.46
N VAL A 277 2.27 -0.12 -2.27
CA VAL A 277 3.38 -0.03 -1.32
C VAL A 277 3.27 -1.05 -0.18
N LEU A 278 4.42 -1.33 0.42
CA LEU A 278 4.57 -2.21 1.56
C LEU A 278 4.57 -1.38 2.85
N SER A 279 4.16 -2.04 3.93
CA SER A 279 4.19 -1.48 5.27
C SER A 279 4.55 -2.56 6.27
N HIS A 280 4.64 -2.21 7.55
CA HIS A 280 4.81 -3.19 8.62
C HIS A 280 3.72 -4.27 8.54
N LEU A 281 4.13 -5.54 8.64
CA LEU A 281 3.31 -6.74 8.44
C LEU A 281 2.71 -6.89 7.03
N GLY A 282 3.20 -6.12 6.05
CA GLY A 282 2.91 -6.33 4.64
C GLY A 282 3.65 -7.54 4.07
N HIS A 283 3.31 -7.95 2.84
CA HIS A 283 3.88 -9.13 2.21
C HIS A 283 4.09 -8.94 0.70
N SER A 284 4.96 -9.77 0.11
CA SER A 284 5.13 -9.92 -1.33
C SER A 284 5.34 -11.39 -1.65
N PHE A 285 4.64 -11.93 -2.65
CA PHE A 285 4.68 -13.36 -2.98
C PHE A 285 5.34 -13.63 -4.33
N PHE A 286 6.02 -14.77 -4.43
CA PHE A 286 6.69 -15.20 -5.66
C PHE A 286 5.78 -16.09 -6.50
N THR A 287 5.80 -15.88 -7.81
CA THR A 287 5.10 -16.72 -8.79
C THR A 287 6.02 -17.77 -9.42
N GLN A 288 7.32 -17.58 -9.32
CA GLN A 288 8.36 -18.45 -9.87
C GLN A 288 9.29 -18.94 -8.75
N SER A 289 10.21 -19.85 -9.09
CA SER A 289 11.25 -20.28 -8.16
C SER A 289 12.07 -19.07 -7.71
N PHE A 290 12.36 -18.98 -6.42
CA PHE A 290 13.11 -17.87 -5.83
C PHE A 290 14.18 -18.42 -4.88
N LEU A 291 15.41 -17.91 -4.94
CA LEU A 291 16.56 -18.37 -4.16
C LEU A 291 16.73 -19.90 -4.21
N GLY A 292 16.59 -20.46 -5.41
CA GLY A 292 16.77 -21.90 -5.67
C GLY A 292 15.66 -22.82 -5.18
N SER A 293 14.49 -22.31 -4.76
CA SER A 293 13.36 -23.15 -4.34
C SER A 293 12.01 -22.64 -4.83
N LYS A 294 11.12 -23.59 -5.17
CA LYS A 294 9.68 -23.32 -5.42
C LYS A 294 8.86 -23.27 -4.12
N GLU A 295 9.46 -23.69 -3.00
CA GLU A 295 8.83 -23.65 -1.68
C GLU A 295 9.05 -22.32 -0.97
N HIS A 296 9.96 -21.47 -1.45
CA HIS A 296 10.02 -20.08 -1.00
C HIS A 296 8.80 -19.33 -1.53
N GLY A 297 7.93 -18.91 -0.62
CA GLY A 297 6.62 -18.35 -0.96
C GLY A 297 6.62 -16.83 -1.12
N GLY A 298 7.52 -16.13 -0.43
CA GLY A 298 7.55 -14.67 -0.44
C GLY A 298 8.39 -14.06 0.68
N PHE A 299 8.14 -12.78 0.93
CA PHE A 299 8.66 -12.04 2.08
C PHE A 299 7.51 -11.49 2.94
N LEU A 300 7.69 -11.52 4.26
CA LEU A 300 6.94 -10.75 5.25
C LEU A 300 7.78 -9.55 5.69
N TYR A 301 7.22 -8.34 5.69
CA TYR A 301 7.97 -7.11 5.97
C TYR A 301 7.72 -6.59 7.38
N ILE A 302 8.77 -6.24 8.10
CA ILE A 302 8.70 -5.93 9.53
C ILE A 302 9.50 -4.66 9.84
N SER A 303 8.92 -3.75 10.62
CA SER A 303 9.66 -2.65 11.22
C SER A 303 10.37 -3.17 12.47
N PRO A 304 11.67 -2.91 12.65
CA PRO A 304 12.38 -3.39 13.83
C PRO A 304 11.85 -2.71 15.10
N THR A 305 11.84 -3.45 16.20
CA THR A 305 11.47 -2.96 17.54
C THR A 305 12.61 -3.23 18.52
N PHE A 306 12.66 -4.44 19.09
CA PHE A 306 13.63 -4.84 20.11
C PHE A 306 14.85 -5.57 19.55
N GLN A 307 14.82 -5.95 18.28
CA GLN A 307 15.92 -6.66 17.66
C GLN A 307 17.16 -5.77 17.58
N THR A 308 18.35 -6.35 17.80
CA THR A 308 19.60 -5.59 17.65
C THR A 308 19.77 -5.11 16.20
N LEU A 309 20.20 -3.87 16.06
CA LEU A 309 20.55 -3.22 14.80
C LEU A 309 22.04 -2.84 14.74
N GLN A 310 22.80 -3.26 15.76
CA GLN A 310 24.21 -2.91 15.91
C GLN A 310 25.02 -3.41 14.69
N GLU A 311 25.98 -2.59 14.25
CA GLU A 311 26.91 -2.90 13.15
C GLU A 311 26.28 -3.08 11.75
N LEU A 312 24.98 -2.81 11.60
CA LEU A 312 24.33 -2.81 10.29
C LEU A 312 24.43 -1.42 9.62
N PRO A 313 24.90 -1.33 8.36
CA PRO A 313 24.92 -0.06 7.62
C PRO A 313 23.52 0.28 7.08
N LEU A 314 22.60 0.64 7.98
CA LEU A 314 21.18 0.84 7.70
C LEU A 314 20.92 2.00 6.73
N PRO A 315 19.89 1.90 5.87
CA PRO A 315 19.42 3.02 5.08
C PRO A 315 18.75 4.09 5.97
N ASN A 316 18.52 5.28 5.40
CA ASN A 316 17.74 6.30 6.10
C ASN A 316 16.31 5.80 6.36
N PRO A 317 15.73 6.08 7.53
CA PRO A 317 14.33 5.74 7.82
C PRO A 317 13.36 6.51 6.90
N PRO A 318 12.17 5.93 6.61
CA PRO A 318 11.71 4.62 7.07
C PRO A 318 12.30 3.45 6.25
N TYR A 319 12.50 2.31 6.92
CA TYR A 319 12.92 1.06 6.28
C TYR A 319 12.23 -0.17 6.91
N LEU A 320 12.14 -1.26 6.13
CA LEU A 320 11.51 -2.52 6.51
C LEU A 320 12.47 -3.69 6.29
N PHE A 321 12.46 -4.66 7.21
CA PHE A 321 13.15 -5.93 7.04
C PHE A 321 12.26 -6.95 6.34
N GLY A 322 12.73 -7.51 5.22
CA GLY A 322 12.08 -8.61 4.52
C GLY A 322 12.51 -9.97 5.08
N ILE A 323 11.56 -10.71 5.65
CA ILE A 323 11.76 -12.05 6.22
C ILE A 323 11.20 -13.11 5.27
N LEU A 324 12.06 -14.00 4.79
CA LEU A 324 11.70 -15.05 3.83
C LEU A 324 10.72 -16.04 4.45
N VAL A 325 9.56 -16.20 3.81
CA VAL A 325 8.49 -17.11 4.23
C VAL A 325 8.35 -18.29 3.27
N GLN A 326 7.96 -19.44 3.81
CA GLN A 326 7.68 -20.64 3.04
C GLN A 326 6.29 -20.56 2.41
N LYS A 327 6.06 -21.31 1.33
CA LYS A 327 4.82 -21.30 0.57
C LYS A 327 3.59 -21.61 1.41
N TRP A 328 3.70 -22.59 2.31
CA TRP A 328 2.64 -22.94 3.27
C TRP A 328 2.31 -21.84 4.29
N GLU A 329 3.18 -20.85 4.46
CA GLU A 329 2.97 -19.74 5.39
C GLU A 329 2.33 -18.51 4.72
N THR A 330 2.24 -18.51 3.38
CA THR A 330 1.67 -17.40 2.62
C THR A 330 0.22 -17.07 2.99
N PRO A 331 -0.69 -18.02 3.31
CA PRO A 331 -2.03 -17.67 3.75
C PRO A 331 -2.00 -16.87 5.06
N TRP A 332 -1.10 -17.20 5.98
CA TRP A 332 -0.94 -16.48 7.25
C TRP A 332 -0.33 -15.09 7.06
N ALA A 333 0.68 -14.95 6.19
CA ALA A 333 1.23 -13.65 5.83
C ALA A 333 0.18 -12.71 5.19
N LYS A 334 -0.80 -13.28 4.47
CA LYS A 334 -1.87 -12.51 3.82
C LYS A 334 -3.02 -12.17 4.77
N VAL A 335 -3.44 -13.13 5.59
CA VAL A 335 -4.66 -13.03 6.39
C VAL A 335 -4.38 -12.49 7.79
N PHE A 336 -3.35 -13.01 8.47
CA PHE A 336 -3.08 -12.70 9.87
C PHE A 336 -1.57 -12.67 10.17
N PRO A 337 -0.85 -11.68 9.62
CA PRO A 337 0.62 -11.66 9.57
C PRO A 337 1.30 -11.57 10.94
N ILE A 338 0.65 -10.97 11.95
CA ILE A 338 1.20 -10.87 13.31
C ILE A 338 1.46 -12.26 13.92
N ARG A 339 0.58 -13.24 13.64
CA ARG A 339 0.76 -14.63 14.08
C ARG A 339 2.00 -15.25 13.48
N LEU A 340 2.23 -15.06 12.17
CA LEU A 340 3.42 -15.57 11.51
C LEU A 340 4.69 -14.91 12.03
N MET A 341 4.66 -13.59 12.24
CA MET A 341 5.77 -12.85 12.87
C MET A 341 6.14 -13.46 14.23
N LEU A 342 5.18 -13.60 15.14
CA LEU A 342 5.43 -14.12 16.48
C LEU A 342 5.82 -15.61 16.46
N ARG A 343 5.27 -16.40 15.54
CA ARG A 343 5.65 -17.81 15.34
C ARG A 343 7.10 -17.95 14.86
N LEU A 344 7.58 -17.05 14.01
CA LEU A 344 9.00 -16.96 13.64
C LEU A 344 9.86 -16.59 14.85
N GLY A 345 9.41 -15.67 15.70
CA GLY A 345 10.09 -15.34 16.94
C GLY A 345 10.24 -16.52 17.89
N ALA A 346 9.17 -17.32 18.05
CA ALA A 346 9.19 -18.55 18.84
C ALA A 346 10.17 -19.58 18.29
N GLU A 347 10.19 -19.76 16.95
CA GLU A 347 11.09 -20.73 16.29
C GLU A 347 12.56 -20.41 16.55
N TYR A 348 12.95 -19.16 16.32
CA TYR A 348 14.35 -18.76 16.38
C TYR A 348 14.76 -18.24 17.76
N ARG A 349 13.83 -18.14 18.71
CA ARG A 349 14.03 -17.56 20.05
C ARG A 349 14.51 -16.11 20.00
N PHE A 350 13.93 -15.32 19.08
CA PHE A 350 14.15 -13.88 18.97
C PHE A 350 12.84 -13.14 19.19
N TYR A 351 12.82 -12.20 20.14
CA TYR A 351 11.64 -11.39 20.40
C TYR A 351 11.67 -10.07 19.62
N PRO A 352 10.55 -9.67 18.98
CA PRO A 352 9.35 -10.46 18.73
C PRO A 352 9.48 -11.44 17.56
N CYS A 353 10.48 -11.23 16.70
CA CYS A 353 10.81 -12.08 15.55
C CYS A 353 12.28 -11.86 15.12
N PRO A 354 12.90 -12.78 14.37
CA PRO A 354 14.22 -12.55 13.77
C PRO A 354 14.14 -11.49 12.65
N LEU A 355 15.23 -10.73 12.46
CA LEU A 355 15.40 -9.85 11.29
C LEU A 355 16.11 -10.53 10.10
N PHE A 356 16.56 -11.77 10.28
CA PHE A 356 17.24 -12.56 9.25
C PHE A 356 16.34 -13.61 8.62
N SER A 357 16.66 -13.95 7.38
CA SER A 357 16.00 -14.93 6.52
C SER A 357 16.84 -16.19 6.41
N VAL A 358 16.20 -17.35 6.53
CA VAL A 358 16.83 -18.68 6.39
C VAL A 358 16.18 -19.44 5.24
N ARG A 359 16.98 -19.80 4.24
CA ARG A 359 16.55 -20.60 3.08
C ARG A 359 16.35 -22.07 3.48
N PHE A 360 15.47 -22.77 2.76
CA PHE A 360 15.24 -24.21 2.90
C PHE A 360 14.86 -24.69 4.32
N ARG A 361 14.36 -23.81 5.18
CA ARG A 361 13.79 -24.18 6.48
C ARG A 361 12.45 -24.88 6.30
N LYS A 362 12.06 -25.69 7.29
CA LYS A 362 10.72 -26.26 7.34
C LYS A 362 9.66 -25.14 7.49
N PRO A 363 8.48 -25.29 6.86
CA PRO A 363 7.35 -24.41 7.12
C PRO A 363 6.90 -24.50 8.58
N LEU A 364 6.47 -23.38 9.16
CA LEU A 364 5.96 -23.30 10.53
C LEU A 364 4.44 -23.53 10.62
N PHE A 365 3.78 -23.49 9.47
CA PHE A 365 2.38 -23.82 9.28
C PHE A 365 2.24 -24.71 8.04
N GLY A 366 1.23 -25.59 8.07
CA GLY A 366 0.80 -26.41 6.95
C GLY A 366 -0.60 -25.99 6.49
N GLU A 367 -1.47 -26.97 6.23
CA GLU A 367 -2.89 -26.71 5.95
C GLU A 367 -3.56 -26.02 7.14
N THR A 368 -4.46 -25.06 6.88
CA THR A 368 -5.05 -24.24 7.95
C THR A 368 -5.94 -25.04 8.91
N GLY A 369 -6.45 -26.20 8.50
CA GLY A 369 -7.18 -27.12 9.39
C GLY A 369 -8.34 -26.46 10.14
N HIS A 370 -8.49 -26.75 11.43
CA HIS A 370 -9.57 -26.27 12.29
C HIS A 370 -9.18 -25.09 13.20
N THR A 371 -8.46 -24.10 12.66
CA THR A 371 -8.17 -22.87 13.43
C THR A 371 -9.42 -22.04 13.69
N ILE A 372 -9.47 -21.35 14.84
CA ILE A 372 -10.50 -20.34 15.16
C ILE A 372 -10.57 -19.24 14.09
N MET A 373 -9.44 -18.96 13.43
CA MET A 373 -9.35 -17.93 12.41
C MET A 373 -10.24 -18.23 11.19
N ASN A 374 -10.66 -19.48 10.96
CA ASN A 374 -11.65 -19.80 9.92
C ASN A 374 -13.01 -19.15 10.16
N LEU A 375 -13.34 -18.80 11.42
CA LEU A 375 -14.57 -18.05 11.74
C LEU A 375 -14.39 -16.55 11.57
N LEU A 376 -13.15 -16.07 11.56
CA LEU A 376 -12.81 -14.65 11.66
C LEU A 376 -12.20 -14.10 10.36
N ALA A 377 -11.81 -14.98 9.44
CA ALA A 377 -11.21 -14.63 8.15
C ALA A 377 -11.46 -15.70 7.09
N ASP A 378 -11.35 -15.29 5.82
CA ASP A 378 -11.51 -16.18 4.67
C ASP A 378 -10.14 -16.60 4.09
N PHE A 379 -9.72 -17.84 4.37
CA PHE A 379 -8.50 -18.43 3.82
C PHE A 379 -8.65 -18.98 2.40
N ARG A 380 -9.88 -19.10 1.87
CA ARG A 380 -10.13 -19.70 0.56
C ARG A 380 -10.05 -18.67 -0.55
N ASN A 381 -10.82 -17.59 -0.41
CA ASN A 381 -10.89 -16.54 -1.43
C ASN A 381 -10.28 -15.22 -0.98
N TYR A 382 -9.84 -15.11 0.28
CA TYR A 382 -9.24 -13.90 0.85
C TYR A 382 -10.16 -12.67 0.75
N GLN A 383 -11.48 -12.88 0.81
CA GLN A 383 -12.46 -11.80 0.66
C GLN A 383 -12.51 -10.87 1.87
N TYR A 384 -12.26 -11.41 3.06
CA TYR A 384 -12.24 -10.65 4.30
C TYR A 384 -11.21 -11.21 5.29
N THR A 385 -10.74 -10.34 6.16
CA THR A 385 -9.95 -10.68 7.33
C THR A 385 -10.43 -9.86 8.52
N LEU A 386 -9.90 -10.19 9.68
CA LEU A 386 -10.16 -9.57 10.94
C LEU A 386 -9.77 -8.07 10.88
N PRO A 387 -10.67 -7.12 11.18
CA PRO A 387 -10.34 -5.70 11.12
C PRO A 387 -9.29 -5.36 12.18
N VAL A 388 -8.31 -4.53 11.81
CA VAL A 388 -7.24 -4.06 12.69
C VAL A 388 -7.34 -2.55 12.80
N VAL A 389 -7.40 -2.04 14.03
CA VAL A 389 -7.29 -0.61 14.34
C VAL A 389 -5.85 -0.33 14.71
N LYS A 390 -5.20 0.63 14.04
CA LYS A 390 -3.77 0.90 14.29
C LYS A 390 -3.53 1.33 15.73
N GLY A 391 -2.50 0.75 16.36
CA GLY A 391 -2.14 1.05 17.75
C GLY A 391 -3.04 0.40 18.81
N LEU A 392 -4.14 -0.27 18.42
CA LEU A 392 -4.94 -1.06 19.35
C LEU A 392 -4.13 -2.26 19.83
N VAL A 393 -4.03 -2.44 21.15
CA VAL A 393 -3.30 -3.55 21.77
C VAL A 393 -4.15 -4.25 22.84
N VAL A 394 -3.81 -5.50 23.12
CA VAL A 394 -4.44 -6.30 24.19
C VAL A 394 -3.37 -6.70 25.19
N ASP A 395 -3.54 -6.28 26.45
CA ASP A 395 -2.66 -6.59 27.57
C ASP A 395 -3.33 -7.66 28.44
N MET A 396 -2.59 -8.70 28.79
CA MET A 396 -3.03 -9.72 29.74
C MET A 396 -2.12 -9.72 30.96
N GLU A 397 -2.71 -9.51 32.13
CA GLU A 397 -2.09 -9.54 33.45
C GLU A 397 -2.82 -10.55 34.34
N VAL A 398 -2.30 -10.81 35.54
CA VAL A 398 -2.96 -11.70 36.51
C VAL A 398 -4.34 -11.16 36.86
N ARG A 399 -5.39 -11.92 36.54
CA ARG A 399 -6.82 -11.59 36.74
C ARG A 399 -7.29 -10.31 36.03
N LYS A 400 -6.54 -9.81 35.04
CA LYS A 400 -6.90 -8.57 34.34
C LYS A 400 -6.54 -8.66 32.86
N THR A 401 -7.49 -8.38 31.98
CA THR A 401 -7.27 -8.19 30.55
C THR A 401 -7.64 -6.76 30.19
N CYS A 402 -6.80 -6.07 29.41
CA CYS A 402 -7.04 -4.69 29.02
C CYS A 402 -6.93 -4.53 27.51
N ILE A 403 -8.00 -4.10 26.86
CA ILE A 403 -8.01 -3.71 25.45
C ILE A 403 -7.82 -2.21 25.42
N LYS A 404 -6.71 -1.74 24.83
CA LYS A 404 -6.32 -0.34 24.81
C LYS A 404 -6.50 0.21 23.40
N ILE A 405 -7.25 1.29 23.28
CA ILE A 405 -7.65 1.89 22.00
C ILE A 405 -7.14 3.34 21.96
N PRO A 406 -6.25 3.70 21.01
CA PRO A 406 -5.80 5.08 20.88
C PRO A 406 -6.95 6.03 20.52
N SER A 407 -6.99 7.18 21.18
CA SER A 407 -8.08 8.15 21.06
C SER A 407 -8.24 8.69 19.62
N ASN A 408 -7.15 9.03 18.94
CA ASN A 408 -7.12 9.43 17.52
C ASN A 408 -7.54 8.34 16.51
N ARG A 409 -7.93 7.14 16.96
CA ARG A 409 -8.37 6.03 16.09
C ARG A 409 -9.87 5.72 16.22
N TYR A 410 -10.63 6.60 16.87
CA TYR A 410 -12.09 6.48 17.01
C TYR A 410 -12.81 6.16 15.68
N ASN A 411 -12.51 6.91 14.61
CA ASN A 411 -13.16 6.71 13.31
C ASN A 411 -12.86 5.33 12.69
N GLU A 412 -11.63 4.82 12.86
CA GLU A 412 -11.25 3.48 12.40
C GLU A 412 -11.99 2.40 13.18
N LEU A 413 -12.09 2.56 14.51
CA LEU A 413 -12.85 1.68 15.40
C LEU A 413 -14.33 1.64 15.00
N MET A 414 -14.96 2.81 14.80
CA MET A 414 -16.37 2.88 14.40
C MET A 414 -16.62 2.20 13.06
N LYS A 415 -15.72 2.38 12.08
CA LYS A 415 -15.81 1.69 10.79
C LYS A 415 -15.73 0.17 10.94
N ALA A 416 -14.88 -0.34 11.84
CA ALA A 416 -14.80 -1.76 12.14
C ALA A 416 -16.05 -2.28 12.86
N MET A 417 -16.55 -1.53 13.87
CA MET A 417 -17.75 -1.87 14.62
C MET A 417 -19.00 -1.92 13.72
N ASN A 418 -19.17 -0.95 12.82
CA ASN A 418 -20.33 -0.88 11.93
C ASN A 418 -20.36 -2.00 10.86
N LYS A 419 -19.21 -2.64 10.59
CA LYS A 419 -19.12 -3.80 9.70
C LYS A 419 -19.25 -5.14 10.43
N SER A 420 -19.16 -5.14 11.76
CA SER A 420 -19.23 -6.35 12.57
C SER A 420 -20.68 -6.73 12.89
N ASN A 421 -20.90 -8.00 13.23
CA ASN A 421 -22.20 -8.49 13.68
C ASN A 421 -22.60 -7.83 15.03
N GLU A 422 -23.89 -7.65 15.28
CA GLU A 422 -24.37 -7.07 16.55
C GLU A 422 -23.99 -7.93 17.76
N HIS A 423 -24.00 -9.25 17.62
CA HIS A 423 -23.72 -10.21 18.70
C HIS A 423 -22.24 -10.65 18.77
N VAL A 424 -21.41 -10.26 17.81
CA VAL A 424 -19.98 -10.63 17.78
C VAL A 424 -19.13 -9.42 17.40
N LEU A 425 -18.23 -9.02 18.29
CA LEU A 425 -17.26 -7.97 18.05
C LEU A 425 -15.84 -8.56 18.09
N ALA A 426 -15.19 -8.68 16.94
CA ALA A 426 -13.84 -9.23 16.82
C ALA A 426 -12.91 -8.23 16.14
N MET A 427 -11.74 -7.98 16.74
CA MET A 427 -10.69 -7.15 16.14
C MET A 427 -9.29 -7.70 16.38
N GLY A 428 -8.39 -7.39 15.46
CA GLY A 428 -7.00 -7.83 15.49
C GLY A 428 -6.22 -6.78 16.25
N ALA A 429 -5.26 -7.24 17.05
CA ALA A 429 -4.39 -6.38 17.83
C ALA A 429 -3.08 -6.13 17.08
N CYS A 430 -2.52 -4.94 17.27
CA CYS A 430 -1.16 -4.62 16.88
C CYS A 430 -0.15 -5.26 17.84
N PHE A 431 1.11 -5.34 17.41
CA PHE A 431 2.20 -5.73 18.30
C PHE A 431 2.32 -4.71 19.45
N ASN A 432 2.43 -5.22 20.68
CA ASN A 432 2.47 -4.40 21.88
C ASN A 432 3.90 -4.22 22.37
N GLU A 433 4.53 -3.10 22.03
CA GLU A 433 5.88 -2.76 22.49
C GLU A 433 5.97 -2.60 24.02
N ARG A 434 4.85 -2.42 24.75
CA ARG A 434 4.87 -2.29 26.21
C ARG A 434 4.77 -3.63 26.95
N ALA A 435 4.46 -4.72 26.24
CA ALA A 435 4.38 -6.06 26.83
C ALA A 435 5.76 -6.72 26.92
N ASP A 436 5.99 -7.45 28.01
CA ASP A 436 7.21 -8.26 28.20
C ASP A 436 7.12 -9.62 27.51
N SER A 437 5.93 -10.02 27.07
CA SER A 437 5.68 -11.30 26.40
C SER A 437 4.49 -11.23 25.45
N HIS A 438 4.37 -12.18 24.53
CA HIS A 438 3.21 -12.35 23.64
C HIS A 438 2.77 -13.80 23.55
N LEU A 439 1.47 -14.02 23.41
CA LEU A 439 0.91 -15.31 23.02
C LEU A 439 1.34 -15.68 21.60
N VAL A 440 1.61 -16.96 21.38
CA VAL A 440 2.03 -17.51 20.09
C VAL A 440 1.20 -18.73 19.78
N CYS A 441 0.57 -18.73 18.61
CA CYS A 441 -0.13 -19.90 18.08
C CYS A 441 0.86 -20.80 17.34
N VAL A 442 1.01 -22.05 17.79
CA VAL A 442 1.86 -23.05 17.16
C VAL A 442 0.98 -24.15 16.57
N GLN A 443 1.20 -24.46 15.30
CA GLN A 443 0.61 -25.64 14.67
C GLN A 443 1.55 -26.84 14.84
N ASN A 444 1.01 -27.93 15.38
CA ASN A 444 1.72 -29.18 15.55
C ASN A 444 1.71 -30.02 14.25
N ASP A 445 2.53 -31.08 14.21
CA ASP A 445 2.64 -31.96 13.04
C ASP A 445 1.33 -32.69 12.69
N ASP A 446 0.41 -32.82 13.66
CA ASP A 446 -0.93 -33.39 13.48
C ASP A 446 -1.96 -32.36 12.95
N GLY A 447 -1.54 -31.13 12.71
CA GLY A 447 -2.36 -30.02 12.23
C GLY A 447 -3.16 -29.29 13.32
N ASN A 448 -3.09 -29.74 14.58
CA ASN A 448 -3.75 -29.08 15.70
C ASN A 448 -2.98 -27.86 16.18
N TYR A 449 -3.71 -26.90 16.76
CA TYR A 449 -3.15 -25.65 17.26
C TYR A 449 -3.00 -25.67 18.78
N GLN A 450 -1.91 -25.09 19.26
CA GLN A 450 -1.64 -24.92 20.68
C GLN A 450 -1.18 -23.49 20.99
N THR A 451 -1.47 -23.05 22.20
CA THR A 451 -1.03 -21.76 22.73
C THR A 451 0.34 -21.90 23.41
N GLN A 452 1.29 -21.08 22.98
CA GLN A 452 2.56 -20.85 23.66
C GLN A 452 2.73 -19.36 23.96
N ALA A 453 3.88 -18.96 24.52
CA ALA A 453 4.23 -17.55 24.64
C ALA A 453 5.74 -17.33 24.56
N ILE A 454 6.13 -16.21 23.94
CA ILE A 454 7.51 -15.74 23.84
C ILE A 454 7.70 -14.49 24.70
N SER A 455 8.93 -14.19 25.12
CA SER A 455 9.22 -13.03 25.95
C SER A 455 10.48 -12.31 25.48
N ILE A 456 10.43 -10.97 25.43
CA ILE A 456 11.27 -10.14 26.29
C ILE A 456 12.70 -10.65 26.46
N HIS A 457 12.91 -11.14 27.67
CA HIS A 457 14.11 -11.77 28.22
C HIS A 457 13.62 -12.92 29.15
N HIS A 458 14.50 -13.70 29.77
CA HIS A 458 14.12 -14.79 30.70
C HIS A 458 13.50 -14.32 32.04
N GLN A 459 12.71 -13.24 32.03
CA GLN A 459 12.02 -12.69 33.19
C GLN A 459 10.62 -13.30 33.35
N PRO A 460 10.07 -13.36 34.58
CA PRO A 460 8.69 -13.77 34.79
C PRO A 460 7.73 -12.82 34.07
N ARG A 461 6.73 -13.40 33.39
CA ARG A 461 5.74 -12.66 32.59
C ARG A 461 4.88 -11.79 33.50
N LYS A 462 4.79 -10.50 33.20
CA LYS A 462 3.92 -9.58 33.92
C LYS A 462 2.75 -9.14 33.03
N VAL A 463 3.06 -8.74 31.80
CA VAL A 463 2.11 -8.31 30.79
C VAL A 463 2.36 -9.13 29.52
N THR A 464 1.37 -9.95 29.15
CA THR A 464 1.40 -10.75 27.94
C THR A 464 0.45 -10.16 26.89
N GLY A 465 0.98 -9.81 25.72
CA GLY A 465 0.19 -9.34 24.59
C GLY A 465 -0.57 -10.46 23.88
N ALA A 466 -1.79 -10.18 23.42
CA ALA A 466 -2.57 -11.08 22.56
C ALA A 466 -2.71 -10.51 21.14
N SER A 467 -2.92 -11.37 20.15
CA SER A 467 -2.96 -11.03 18.73
C SER A 467 -4.35 -10.60 18.23
N PHE A 468 -5.41 -10.99 18.93
CA PHE A 468 -6.79 -10.56 18.63
C PHE A 468 -7.66 -10.66 19.88
N PHE A 469 -8.84 -10.04 19.83
CA PHE A 469 -9.90 -10.26 20.80
C PHE A 469 -11.24 -10.54 20.12
N VAL A 470 -12.11 -11.29 20.80
CA VAL A 470 -13.49 -11.57 20.38
C VAL A 470 -14.42 -11.40 21.56
N PHE A 471 -15.38 -10.48 21.47
CA PHE A 471 -16.55 -10.45 22.34
C PHE A 471 -17.71 -11.22 21.68
N SER A 472 -18.33 -12.12 22.44
CA SER A 472 -19.49 -12.89 22.01
C SER A 472 -20.66 -12.65 22.95
N GLY A 473 -21.76 -12.08 22.44
CA GLY A 473 -23.00 -11.79 23.17
C GLY A 473 -23.88 -13.03 23.43
N ALA A 474 -23.31 -14.24 23.37
CA ALA A 474 -24.05 -15.51 23.42
C ALA A 474 -24.17 -16.12 24.83
N LEU A 475 -23.72 -15.42 25.88
CA LEU A 475 -23.80 -15.93 27.25
C LEU A 475 -25.26 -15.93 27.72
N LYS A 476 -25.75 -17.11 28.11
CA LYS A 476 -27.10 -17.27 28.67
C LYS A 476 -27.11 -16.84 30.14
N ALA A 477 -28.13 -16.08 30.55
CA ALA A 477 -28.34 -15.66 31.94
C ALA A 477 -28.44 -16.86 32.91
N SER A 478 -28.93 -18.00 32.43
CA SER A 478 -29.00 -19.26 33.21
C SER A 478 -27.66 -19.95 33.45
N SER A 479 -26.55 -19.43 32.92
CA SER A 479 -25.24 -20.08 33.05
C SER A 479 -24.60 -19.91 34.44
N GLY A 480 -25.09 -18.97 35.26
CA GLY A 480 -24.49 -18.64 36.56
C GLY A 480 -23.19 -17.82 36.49
N TYR A 481 -22.77 -17.43 35.27
CA TYR A 481 -21.61 -16.56 35.04
C TYR A 481 -22.05 -15.15 34.67
N LEU A 482 -21.30 -14.15 35.15
CA LEU A 482 -21.45 -12.75 34.74
C LEU A 482 -20.87 -12.54 33.34
N ALA A 483 -19.65 -13.03 33.15
CA ALA A 483 -18.94 -13.13 31.89
C ALA A 483 -17.90 -14.25 31.98
N LYS A 484 -17.45 -14.76 30.83
CA LYS A 484 -16.36 -15.74 30.75
C LYS A 484 -15.27 -15.23 29.85
N THR A 485 -14.02 -15.31 30.30
CA THR A 485 -12.84 -15.04 29.48
C THR A 485 -12.08 -16.34 29.26
N SER A 486 -11.46 -16.47 28.08
CA SER A 486 -10.69 -17.65 27.68
C SER A 486 -9.63 -17.27 26.65
N ILE A 487 -8.48 -17.94 26.71
CA ILE A 487 -7.46 -17.83 25.66
C ILE A 487 -7.79 -18.85 24.57
N VAL A 488 -7.83 -18.39 23.32
CA VAL A 488 -8.04 -19.25 22.16
C VAL A 488 -6.90 -18.98 21.19
N GLU A 489 -6.02 -19.98 21.02
CA GLU A 489 -4.81 -19.88 20.20
C GLU A 489 -3.88 -18.74 20.69
N ASP A 490 -3.83 -17.61 20.00
CA ASP A 490 -3.05 -16.42 20.38
C ASP A 490 -3.91 -15.18 20.66
N GLY A 491 -5.21 -15.36 20.84
CA GLY A 491 -6.17 -14.30 21.15
C GLY A 491 -7.00 -14.54 22.40
N VAL A 492 -7.79 -13.55 22.77
CA VAL A 492 -8.70 -13.59 23.92
C VAL A 492 -10.15 -13.62 23.45
N MET A 493 -10.94 -14.55 23.97
CA MET A 493 -12.37 -14.62 23.75
C MET A 493 -13.12 -14.35 25.06
N VAL A 494 -14.01 -13.35 25.02
CA VAL A 494 -14.84 -12.92 26.14
C VAL A 494 -16.31 -13.13 25.80
N GLN A 495 -16.98 -14.03 26.51
CA GLN A 495 -18.41 -14.30 26.39
C GLN A 495 -19.17 -13.45 27.40
N ILE A 496 -20.09 -12.63 26.90
CA ILE A 496 -20.91 -11.70 27.65
C ILE A 496 -22.39 -11.87 27.27
N THR A 497 -23.30 -11.30 28.06
CA THR A 497 -24.73 -11.29 27.73
C THR A 497 -25.00 -10.33 26.56
N ALA A 498 -26.13 -10.51 25.87
CA ALA A 498 -26.54 -9.61 24.80
C ALA A 498 -26.73 -8.15 25.29
N GLU A 499 -27.24 -7.98 26.51
CA GLU A 499 -27.39 -6.65 27.15
C GLU A 499 -26.03 -5.98 27.38
N MET A 500 -25.05 -6.73 27.91
CA MET A 500 -23.70 -6.23 28.12
C MET A 500 -23.00 -5.88 26.80
N MET A 501 -23.27 -6.64 25.73
CA MET A 501 -22.76 -6.33 24.39
C MET A 501 -23.31 -4.98 23.89
N GLU A 502 -24.60 -4.71 24.03
CA GLU A 502 -25.15 -3.41 23.62
C GLU A 502 -24.57 -2.27 24.46
N ALA A 503 -24.45 -2.45 25.78
CA ALA A 503 -23.82 -1.47 26.67
C ALA A 503 -22.35 -1.19 26.29
N LEU A 504 -21.57 -2.23 25.96
CA LEU A 504 -20.20 -2.09 25.46
C LEU A 504 -20.16 -1.30 24.16
N ARG A 505 -21.02 -1.63 23.19
CA ARG A 505 -21.06 -0.93 21.91
C ARG A 505 -21.45 0.54 22.09
N GLN A 506 -22.38 0.82 22.99
CA GLN A 506 -22.78 2.19 23.30
C GLN A 506 -21.64 2.98 23.96
N ALA A 507 -20.94 2.39 24.93
CA ALA A 507 -19.78 3.03 25.57
C ALA A 507 -18.68 3.37 24.53
N LEU A 508 -18.40 2.46 23.59
CA LEU A 508 -17.44 2.71 22.52
C LEU A 508 -17.87 3.84 21.57
N ARG A 509 -19.17 3.94 21.23
CA ARG A 509 -19.71 5.06 20.43
C ARG A 509 -19.61 6.40 21.17
N GLU A 510 -19.71 6.38 22.49
CA GLU A 510 -19.58 7.57 23.34
C GLU A 510 -18.13 7.87 23.74
N MET A 511 -17.16 7.12 23.22
CA MET A 511 -15.74 7.22 23.58
C MET A 511 -15.49 7.10 25.09
N LYS A 512 -16.25 6.22 25.75
CA LYS A 512 -16.15 5.92 27.18
C LYS A 512 -15.48 4.59 27.43
N ASP A 513 -14.71 4.53 28.51
CA ASP A 513 -14.15 3.28 29.04
C ASP A 513 -15.27 2.34 29.48
N PHE A 514 -15.01 1.04 29.39
CA PHE A 514 -15.94 -0.01 29.79
C PHE A 514 -15.23 -1.10 30.57
N SER A 515 -15.89 -1.66 31.60
CA SER A 515 -15.32 -2.69 32.46
C SER A 515 -16.30 -3.84 32.66
N ILE A 516 -15.81 -5.07 32.55
CA ILE A 516 -16.59 -6.30 32.64
C ILE A 516 -15.97 -7.18 33.74
N ALA A 517 -16.77 -7.50 34.77
CA ALA A 517 -16.41 -8.51 35.75
C ALA A 517 -16.71 -9.91 35.18
N CYS A 518 -15.68 -10.75 35.09
CA CYS A 518 -15.73 -12.12 34.61
C CYS A 518 -15.62 -13.10 35.78
N GLY A 519 -16.33 -14.23 35.69
CA GLY A 519 -16.43 -15.22 36.76
C GLY A 519 -17.88 -15.55 37.10
N LYS A 520 -18.06 -16.35 38.15
CA LYS A 520 -19.39 -16.68 38.67
C LYS A 520 -19.91 -15.55 39.55
N ALA A 521 -21.23 -15.36 39.56
CA ALA A 521 -21.86 -14.28 40.32
C ALA A 521 -21.74 -14.45 41.85
N ASP A 522 -21.45 -15.66 42.33
CA ASP A 522 -21.40 -16.05 43.74
C ASP A 522 -19.97 -16.09 44.33
N GLN A 523 -18.92 -15.80 43.54
CA GLN A 523 -17.51 -15.91 43.97
C GLN A 523 -16.69 -14.66 43.59
N GLU A 524 -16.77 -13.60 44.40
CA GLU A 524 -16.04 -12.35 44.17
C GLU A 524 -14.51 -12.49 44.24
N GLU A 525 -13.98 -13.36 45.13
CA GLU A 525 -12.52 -13.51 45.33
C GLU A 525 -11.74 -14.02 44.10
N ASN A 526 -12.44 -14.67 43.16
CA ASN A 526 -11.88 -15.26 41.94
C ASN A 526 -12.29 -14.51 40.65
N GLN A 527 -12.84 -13.30 40.76
CA GLN A 527 -13.24 -12.54 39.58
C GLN A 527 -12.01 -12.04 38.79
N GLU A 528 -12.12 -12.16 37.47
CA GLU A 528 -11.18 -11.55 36.53
C GLU A 528 -11.83 -10.33 35.90
N HIS A 529 -11.08 -9.28 35.59
CA HIS A 529 -11.62 -8.07 35.00
C HIS A 529 -11.15 -7.90 33.56
N VAL A 530 -12.09 -7.58 32.66
CA VAL A 530 -11.80 -7.14 31.30
C VAL A 530 -12.09 -5.65 31.22
N HIS A 531 -11.08 -4.85 30.90
CA HIS A 531 -11.20 -3.42 30.71
C HIS A 531 -11.02 -3.07 29.24
N ILE A 532 -11.84 -2.14 28.76
CA ILE A 532 -11.72 -1.52 27.45
C ILE A 532 -11.48 -0.04 27.71
N GLN A 533 -10.31 0.45 27.33
CA GLN A 533 -9.81 1.77 27.71
C GLN A 533 -9.44 2.59 26.49
N TRP A 534 -9.92 3.82 26.45
CA TRP A 534 -9.38 4.85 25.57
C TRP A 534 -8.09 5.36 26.19
N VAL A 535 -7.01 5.29 25.41
CA VAL A 535 -5.67 5.72 25.84
C VAL A 535 -5.22 6.93 25.02
N ASP A 536 -4.08 7.48 25.41
CA ASP A 536 -3.39 8.54 24.67
C ASP A 536 -3.25 8.19 23.18
N ASP A 537 -3.16 9.23 22.36
CA ASP A 537 -3.02 9.09 20.92
C ASP A 537 -1.84 8.20 20.54
N ASP A 538 -2.04 7.42 19.48
CA ASP A 538 -0.96 6.66 18.88
C ASP A 538 0.01 7.66 18.24
N HIS A 539 1.23 7.74 18.78
CA HIS A 539 2.33 8.56 18.29
C HIS A 539 3.45 7.71 17.66
N ASN A 540 3.25 6.40 17.53
CA ASN A 540 4.31 5.44 17.22
C ASN A 540 4.58 5.31 15.70
N PHE A 541 4.73 6.42 15.00
CA PHE A 541 4.94 6.46 13.55
C PHE A 541 5.98 7.51 13.14
N ASN A 542 6.49 7.39 11.92
CA ASN A 542 7.54 8.26 11.37
C ASN A 542 8.84 8.30 12.20
N LYS A 543 9.14 7.23 12.95
CA LYS A 543 10.38 7.05 13.73
C LYS A 543 11.63 7.35 12.90
N GLY A 544 12.50 8.21 13.41
CA GLY A 544 13.76 8.63 12.82
C GLY A 544 13.64 9.50 11.55
N VAL A 545 12.43 9.80 11.07
CA VAL A 545 12.24 10.64 9.88
C VAL A 545 12.54 12.09 10.24
N ILE A 546 13.33 12.76 9.39
CA ILE A 546 13.70 14.16 9.57
C ILE A 546 13.37 14.99 8.32
N SER A 547 13.11 16.28 8.54
CA SER A 547 12.90 17.27 7.49
C SER A 547 14.15 17.41 6.61
N PRO A 548 14.02 17.38 5.28
CA PRO A 548 15.13 17.74 4.39
C PRO A 548 15.44 19.24 4.40
N ILE A 549 14.61 20.10 5.00
CA ILE A 549 14.80 21.56 5.02
C ILE A 549 15.79 21.95 6.12
N ASP A 550 15.56 21.48 7.35
CA ASP A 550 16.28 21.94 8.54
C ASP A 550 16.62 20.81 9.54
N GLY A 551 16.38 19.54 9.18
CA GLY A 551 16.69 18.40 10.03
C GLY A 551 15.76 18.22 11.22
N LYS A 552 14.65 18.97 11.32
CA LYS A 552 13.66 18.77 12.39
C LYS A 552 13.05 17.38 12.35
N SER A 553 12.81 16.80 13.53
CA SER A 553 12.15 15.51 13.67
C SER A 553 10.71 15.56 13.14
N MET A 554 10.33 14.53 12.39
CA MET A 554 8.98 14.26 11.90
C MET A 554 8.32 13.09 12.64
N GLU A 555 8.93 12.62 13.73
CA GLU A 555 8.35 11.60 14.59
C GLU A 555 7.03 12.07 15.17
N SER A 556 6.02 11.19 15.17
CA SER A 556 4.67 11.51 15.65
C SER A 556 3.92 12.60 14.86
N VAL A 557 4.48 13.11 13.76
CA VAL A 557 3.82 14.10 12.89
C VAL A 557 2.99 13.39 11.83
N THR A 558 1.68 13.63 11.81
CA THR A 558 0.74 13.00 10.88
C THR A 558 1.13 13.30 9.44
N SER A 559 1.18 12.26 8.60
CA SER A 559 1.51 12.40 7.18
C SER A 559 0.55 11.65 6.27
N VAL A 560 0.42 12.15 5.03
CA VAL A 560 -0.36 11.53 3.96
C VAL A 560 0.56 11.27 2.78
N LYS A 561 0.66 9.99 2.39
CA LYS A 561 1.42 9.57 1.21
C LYS A 561 0.63 9.81 -0.07
N ILE A 562 1.33 10.26 -1.10
CA ILE A 562 0.76 10.68 -2.37
C ILE A 562 1.25 9.75 -3.49
N PHE A 563 0.36 8.88 -3.98
CA PHE A 563 0.70 7.89 -5.00
C PHE A 563 0.35 8.32 -6.43
N HIS A 564 -0.62 9.23 -6.57
CA HIS A 564 -1.05 9.80 -7.85
C HIS A 564 -0.73 11.30 -7.91
N GLY A 565 0.39 11.68 -7.28
CA GLY A 565 0.83 13.07 -7.21
C GLY A 565 1.19 13.62 -8.59
N SER A 566 1.13 14.94 -8.73
CA SER A 566 1.54 15.58 -9.98
C SER A 566 3.04 15.31 -10.22
N GLU A 567 3.36 14.74 -11.38
CA GLU A 567 4.72 14.56 -11.86
C GLU A 567 5.00 15.55 -12.98
N TYR A 568 6.16 16.21 -12.92
CA TYR A 568 6.58 17.15 -13.94
C TYR A 568 7.94 16.74 -14.50
N LYS A 569 8.04 16.74 -15.82
CA LYS A 569 9.25 16.33 -16.54
C LYS A 569 9.88 17.55 -17.21
N ALA A 570 11.16 17.79 -16.93
CA ALA A 570 11.93 18.87 -17.53
C ALA A 570 13.42 18.51 -17.51
N ASN A 571 14.18 18.95 -18.52
CA ASN A 571 15.64 18.84 -18.59
C ASN A 571 16.18 17.40 -18.40
N GLY A 572 15.43 16.40 -18.87
CA GLY A 572 15.78 14.97 -18.72
C GLY A 572 15.53 14.40 -17.31
N LYS A 573 14.87 15.16 -16.43
CA LYS A 573 14.56 14.80 -15.04
C LYS A 573 13.05 14.79 -14.79
N VAL A 574 12.64 14.18 -13.69
CA VAL A 574 11.26 14.22 -13.17
C VAL A 574 11.29 14.73 -11.74
N ILE A 575 10.42 15.68 -11.41
CA ILE A 575 10.10 16.03 -10.02
C ILE A 575 8.77 15.40 -9.62
N ARG A 576 8.75 14.73 -8.47
CA ARG A 576 7.58 14.03 -7.93
C ARG A 576 7.30 14.45 -6.50
N TRP A 577 6.04 14.78 -6.21
CA TRP A 577 5.53 14.95 -4.85
C TRP A 577 5.10 13.58 -4.29
N THR A 578 5.59 13.24 -3.09
CA THR A 578 5.42 11.88 -2.52
C THR A 578 4.70 11.86 -1.19
N GLU A 579 4.77 12.93 -0.39
CA GLU A 579 4.22 12.96 0.96
C GLU A 579 3.97 14.40 1.42
N VAL A 580 3.02 14.59 2.33
CA VAL A 580 2.79 15.82 3.06
C VAL A 580 2.66 15.53 4.56
N PHE A 581 3.31 16.34 5.40
CA PHE A 581 3.27 16.30 6.85
C PHE A 581 2.47 17.49 7.38
N PHE A 582 1.66 17.29 8.40
CA PHE A 582 0.87 18.34 9.07
C PHE A 582 1.48 18.62 10.45
N LEU A 583 2.33 19.65 10.54
CA LEU A 583 3.19 19.93 11.70
C LEU A 583 2.44 20.63 12.84
N ARG A 584 1.50 21.51 12.49
CA ARG A 584 0.68 22.21 13.47
C ARG A 584 -0.76 22.18 12.99
N SER A 585 -1.53 21.38 13.71
CA SER A 585 -2.98 21.36 13.78
C SER A 585 -3.33 21.14 15.25
N GLU A 586 -2.77 21.98 16.13
CA GLU A 586 -3.01 21.84 17.58
C GLU A 586 -4.49 22.17 17.86
N ASP A 587 -5.14 21.28 18.60
CA ASP A 587 -6.45 21.45 19.26
C ASP A 587 -7.70 21.65 18.39
N GLN A 588 -8.01 20.72 17.48
CA GLN A 588 -9.42 20.48 17.09
C GLN A 588 -9.97 19.24 17.78
N THR A 589 -10.26 19.37 19.07
CA THR A 589 -11.20 18.48 19.75
C THR A 589 -12.65 18.66 19.28
N ASN A 590 -12.98 19.63 18.42
CA ASN A 590 -14.30 19.79 17.80
C ASN A 590 -14.28 20.87 16.67
N GLY A 591 -13.67 20.58 15.52
CA GLY A 591 -13.75 21.48 14.36
C GLY A 591 -14.05 20.72 13.08
N LEU A 592 -15.09 21.16 12.37
CA LEU A 592 -15.61 20.59 11.14
C LEU A 592 -14.78 21.09 9.93
N SER A 593 -13.46 21.02 9.99
CA SER A 593 -12.63 21.31 8.82
C SER A 593 -12.78 20.16 7.82
N ASP A 594 -13.19 20.45 6.58
CA ASP A 594 -13.25 19.43 5.54
C ASP A 594 -11.80 19.06 5.18
N PRO A 595 -11.34 17.81 5.42
CA PRO A 595 -10.01 17.36 5.01
C PRO A 595 -9.72 17.60 3.52
N ALA A 596 -10.78 17.78 2.70
CA ALA A 596 -10.68 18.13 1.30
C ALA A 596 -10.05 19.52 1.06
N ASP A 597 -10.25 20.50 1.93
CA ASP A 597 -9.77 21.87 1.70
C ASP A 597 -8.26 21.98 1.94
N HIS A 598 -7.74 21.37 3.01
CA HIS A 598 -6.29 21.24 3.23
C HIS A 598 -5.62 20.43 2.11
N SER A 599 -6.29 19.41 1.58
CA SER A 599 -5.80 18.59 0.47
C SER A 599 -5.68 19.40 -0.82
N ARG A 600 -6.69 20.22 -1.15
CA ARG A 600 -6.68 21.09 -2.35
C ARG A 600 -5.58 22.15 -2.28
N LEU A 601 -5.38 22.76 -1.12
CA LEU A 601 -4.32 23.74 -0.95
C LEU A 601 -2.94 23.11 -1.10
N ALA A 602 -2.71 21.95 -0.48
CA ALA A 602 -1.48 21.18 -0.62
C ALA A 602 -1.20 20.83 -2.09
N GLU A 603 -2.21 20.38 -2.85
CA GLU A 603 -2.09 20.10 -4.29
C GLU A 603 -1.69 21.34 -5.13
N ASN A 604 -2.33 22.49 -4.87
CA ASN A 604 -2.04 23.73 -5.59
C ASN A 604 -0.62 24.24 -5.30
N VAL A 605 -0.21 24.19 -4.03
CA VAL A 605 1.16 24.53 -3.60
C VAL A 605 2.17 23.57 -4.23
N ALA A 606 1.91 22.26 -4.19
CA ALA A 606 2.78 21.25 -4.80
C ALA A 606 2.98 21.49 -6.29
N ARG A 607 1.90 21.80 -7.02
CA ARG A 607 1.95 22.16 -8.44
C ARG A 607 2.81 23.38 -8.68
N ALA A 608 2.59 24.47 -7.94
CA ALA A 608 3.35 25.71 -8.10
C ALA A 608 4.85 25.49 -7.85
N PHE A 609 5.19 24.75 -6.80
CA PHE A 609 6.58 24.39 -6.47
C PHE A 609 7.24 23.59 -7.60
N CYS A 610 6.59 22.53 -8.09
CA CYS A 610 7.15 21.71 -9.16
C CYS A 610 7.36 22.50 -10.45
N VAL A 611 6.38 23.33 -10.85
CA VAL A 611 6.48 24.15 -12.07
C VAL A 611 7.61 25.18 -11.96
N ALA A 612 7.77 25.83 -10.80
CA ALA A 612 8.85 26.79 -10.58
C ALA A 612 10.25 26.13 -10.65
N LEU A 613 10.38 24.89 -10.18
CA LEU A 613 11.67 24.18 -10.20
C LEU A 613 11.97 23.43 -11.50
N CYS A 614 11.00 23.26 -12.41
CA CYS A 614 11.19 22.58 -13.69
C CYS A 614 12.45 23.05 -14.48
N PRO A 615 12.71 24.36 -14.65
CA PRO A 615 13.90 24.84 -15.37
C PRO A 615 15.22 24.43 -14.70
N HIS A 616 15.19 24.16 -13.39
CA HIS A 616 16.36 24.00 -12.53
C HIS A 616 16.65 22.54 -12.15
N LEU A 617 15.80 21.57 -12.52
CA LEU A 617 15.90 20.18 -12.06
C LEU A 617 17.26 19.53 -12.34
N LYS A 618 17.88 19.84 -13.48
CA LYS A 618 19.19 19.29 -13.84
C LYS A 618 20.29 19.83 -12.92
N LEU A 619 20.33 21.15 -12.71
CA LEU A 619 21.28 21.82 -11.81
C LEU A 619 21.11 21.34 -10.37
N LEU A 620 19.87 21.31 -9.87
CA LEU A 620 19.57 20.81 -8.52
C LEU A 620 20.07 19.36 -8.32
N LYS A 621 19.90 18.51 -9.33
CA LYS A 621 20.36 17.12 -9.27
C LYS A 621 21.89 17.02 -9.29
N GLU A 622 22.57 17.81 -10.12
CA GLU A 622 24.03 17.88 -10.21
C GLU A 622 24.67 18.40 -8.91
N ASP A 623 23.99 19.31 -8.21
CA ASP A 623 24.38 19.80 -6.87
C ASP A 623 24.03 18.83 -5.72
N GLY A 624 23.50 17.63 -6.02
CA GLY A 624 23.16 16.61 -5.04
C GLY A 624 21.85 16.85 -4.27
N MET A 625 21.03 17.80 -4.69
CA MET A 625 19.72 18.10 -4.08
C MET A 625 18.62 17.22 -4.68
N ALA A 626 18.63 15.92 -4.34
CA ALA A 626 17.68 14.95 -4.88
C ALA A 626 16.37 14.82 -4.08
N LYS A 627 16.40 15.15 -2.77
CA LYS A 627 15.22 15.20 -1.88
C LYS A 627 15.01 16.64 -1.45
N LEU A 628 13.84 17.18 -1.74
CA LEU A 628 13.48 18.57 -1.46
C LEU A 628 12.32 18.60 -0.46
N GLY A 629 12.28 19.64 0.37
CA GLY A 629 11.14 19.95 1.22
C GLY A 629 10.63 21.36 0.96
N LEU A 630 9.32 21.53 1.08
CA LEU A 630 8.64 22.83 1.12
C LEU A 630 7.74 22.88 2.35
N ARG A 631 8.05 23.74 3.30
CA ARG A 631 7.20 24.01 4.46
C ARG A 631 6.42 25.29 4.24
N VAL A 632 5.10 25.23 4.35
CA VAL A 632 4.20 26.37 4.25
C VAL A 632 3.59 26.65 5.61
N THR A 633 3.62 27.91 6.02
CA THR A 633 2.99 28.43 7.23
C THR A 633 1.87 29.39 6.81
N LEU A 634 0.66 29.12 7.30
CA LEU A 634 -0.53 29.90 7.08
C LEU A 634 -1.11 30.24 8.44
N ASP A 635 -0.79 31.42 8.96
CA ASP A 635 -1.25 31.95 10.25
C ASP A 635 -1.80 33.36 10.03
N SER A 636 -2.64 33.86 10.95
CA SER A 636 -3.18 35.23 10.90
C SER A 636 -2.06 36.27 10.88
N ASP A 637 -0.95 35.96 11.54
CA ASP A 637 0.18 36.88 11.76
C ASP A 637 1.38 36.54 10.87
N GLN A 638 1.47 35.31 10.36
CA GLN A 638 2.61 34.83 9.58
C GLN A 638 2.15 33.96 8.41
N VAL A 639 2.32 34.48 7.19
CA VAL A 639 2.10 33.75 5.94
C VAL A 639 3.42 33.67 5.19
N GLY A 640 3.88 32.46 4.88
CA GLY A 640 5.16 32.29 4.20
C GLY A 640 5.53 30.84 3.91
N TYR A 641 6.68 30.65 3.27
CA TYR A 641 7.22 29.33 2.98
C TYR A 641 8.73 29.24 3.27
N LEU A 642 9.20 28.01 3.47
CA LEU A 642 10.61 27.64 3.53
C LEU A 642 10.84 26.49 2.56
N ALA A 643 11.88 26.57 1.74
CA ALA A 643 12.28 25.50 0.84
C ALA A 643 13.73 25.08 1.14
N GLY A 644 14.01 23.78 1.13
CA GLY A 644 15.33 23.27 1.45
C GLY A 644 15.61 21.84 1.01
N SER A 645 16.87 21.46 1.12
CA SER A 645 17.40 20.12 0.81
C SER A 645 18.61 19.83 1.69
N ASN A 646 18.85 18.56 2.02
CA ASN A 646 20.01 18.13 2.81
C ASN A 646 20.20 18.88 4.14
N GLY A 647 19.11 19.34 4.76
CA GLY A 647 19.12 20.10 6.02
C GLY A 647 19.58 21.54 5.86
N GLN A 648 19.53 22.10 4.65
CA GLN A 648 19.89 23.48 4.33
C GLN A 648 18.81 24.14 3.45
N PRO A 649 18.62 25.47 3.57
CA PRO A 649 17.76 26.22 2.65
C PRO A 649 18.25 26.13 1.20
N LEU A 650 17.33 26.24 0.24
CA LEU A 650 17.70 26.36 -1.18
C LEU A 650 18.47 27.67 -1.44
N LEU A 651 19.37 27.64 -2.42
CA LEU A 651 20.17 28.81 -2.80
C LEU A 651 19.28 29.97 -3.28
N PRO A 652 19.66 31.24 -3.01
CA PRO A 652 18.86 32.41 -3.36
C PRO A 652 18.47 32.52 -4.85
N GLN A 653 19.27 31.93 -5.75
CA GLN A 653 19.01 31.93 -7.18
C GLN A 653 17.70 31.23 -7.59
N TYR A 654 17.17 30.33 -6.75
CA TYR A 654 15.90 29.65 -7.00
C TYR A 654 14.71 30.37 -6.37
N LEU A 655 14.95 31.28 -5.42
CA LEU A 655 13.90 31.91 -4.62
C LEU A 655 13.05 32.88 -5.44
N SER A 656 13.60 33.59 -6.43
CA SER A 656 12.81 34.51 -7.26
C SER A 656 11.69 33.82 -8.05
N ASP A 657 12.00 32.64 -8.60
CA ASP A 657 11.04 31.84 -9.37
C ASP A 657 10.01 31.19 -8.44
N LEU A 658 10.46 30.73 -7.26
CA LEU A 658 9.60 30.20 -6.21
C LEU A 658 8.65 31.27 -5.67
N ASP A 659 9.13 32.48 -5.38
CA ASP A 659 8.32 33.61 -4.89
C ASP A 659 7.21 33.95 -5.88
N SER A 660 7.57 34.07 -7.16
CA SER A 660 6.63 34.39 -8.24
C SER A 660 5.52 33.34 -8.39
N ALA A 661 5.81 32.07 -8.11
CA ALA A 661 4.87 30.97 -8.23
C ALA A 661 4.06 30.69 -6.95
N LEU A 662 4.70 30.74 -5.78
CA LEU A 662 4.13 30.30 -4.50
C LEU A 662 3.36 31.41 -3.80
N ILE A 663 3.85 32.65 -3.78
CA ILE A 663 3.22 33.76 -3.03
C ILE A 663 1.75 33.93 -3.42
N PRO A 664 1.36 33.96 -4.72
CA PRO A 664 -0.04 34.10 -5.10
C PRO A 664 -0.93 32.94 -4.62
N VAL A 665 -0.40 31.71 -4.63
CA VAL A 665 -1.13 30.49 -4.22
C VAL A 665 -1.29 30.44 -2.70
N ILE A 666 -0.25 30.79 -1.96
CA ILE A 666 -0.26 30.80 -0.50
C ILE A 666 -1.20 31.90 0.02
N HIS A 667 -1.13 33.12 -0.54
CA HIS A 667 -2.04 34.20 -0.12
C HIS A 667 -3.51 33.92 -0.49
N SER A 668 -3.78 33.37 -1.67
CA SER A 668 -5.15 32.99 -2.04
C SER A 668 -5.69 31.87 -1.15
N GLY A 669 -4.85 30.91 -0.76
CA GLY A 669 -5.19 29.87 0.22
C GLY A 669 -5.43 30.43 1.62
N ALA A 670 -4.60 31.36 2.08
CA ALA A 670 -4.77 32.03 3.38
C ALA A 670 -6.10 32.78 3.48
N CYS A 671 -6.55 33.42 2.39
CA CYS A 671 -7.85 34.10 2.35
C CYS A 671 -9.06 33.13 2.37
N GLN A 672 -8.85 31.86 2.05
CA GLN A 672 -9.91 30.83 2.00
C GLN A 672 -10.00 30.01 3.28
N LEU A 673 -8.96 30.01 4.11
CA LEU A 673 -8.96 29.32 5.39
C LEU A 673 -9.72 30.16 6.43
N SER A 674 -10.90 29.68 6.82
CA SER A 674 -11.72 30.28 7.89
C SER A 674 -11.29 29.85 9.29
N GLU A 675 -10.32 28.94 9.42
CA GLU A 675 -9.92 28.34 10.70
C GLU A 675 -8.40 28.23 10.82
N GLY A 676 -7.89 28.61 11.99
CA GLY A 676 -6.64 28.18 12.64
C GLY A 676 -5.30 28.36 11.88
N PRO A 677 -4.17 28.42 12.60
CA PRO A 677 -2.86 28.34 11.98
C PRO A 677 -2.62 26.94 11.39
N VAL A 678 -2.24 26.86 10.12
CA VAL A 678 -1.87 25.62 9.42
C VAL A 678 -0.39 25.64 9.08
N VAL A 679 0.34 24.62 9.53
CA VAL A 679 1.72 24.38 9.10
C VAL A 679 1.82 23.01 8.46
N MET A 680 2.22 22.99 7.18
CA MET A 680 2.39 21.74 6.42
C MET A 680 3.75 21.70 5.72
N GLU A 681 4.33 20.50 5.60
CA GLU A 681 5.59 20.27 4.89
C GLU A 681 5.43 19.21 3.81
N LEU A 682 5.71 19.57 2.57
CA LEU A 682 5.59 18.72 1.39
C LEU A 682 6.98 18.19 0.99
N ILE A 683 7.05 16.90 0.63
CA ILE A 683 8.29 16.21 0.26
C ILE A 683 8.32 15.86 -1.23
N PHE A 684 9.38 16.27 -1.90
CA PHE A 684 9.59 16.06 -3.34
C PHE A 684 10.91 15.33 -3.62
N TYR A 685 10.93 14.60 -4.74
CA TYR A 685 12.14 13.93 -5.24
C TYR A 685 12.42 14.29 -6.69
N ILE A 686 13.70 14.52 -7.00
CA ILE A 686 14.21 14.67 -8.38
C ILE A 686 14.84 13.35 -8.85
N LEU A 687 14.28 12.82 -9.93
CA LEU A 687 14.58 11.51 -10.50
C LEU A 687 15.02 11.61 -11.96
N GLU A 688 15.71 10.58 -12.43
CA GLU A 688 15.98 10.34 -13.84
C GLU A 688 14.70 9.86 -14.55
N ILE A 689 14.54 10.23 -15.82
CA ILE A 689 13.45 9.70 -16.66
C ILE A 689 13.78 8.26 -17.04
N ILE A 690 12.95 7.33 -16.59
CA ILE A 690 12.96 5.92 -17.02
C ILE A 690 11.94 5.76 -18.16
N SER A 691 12.32 5.04 -19.21
CA SER A 691 11.55 4.76 -20.43
C SER A 691 11.11 3.31 -20.51
#